data_AF-A0A1M7LHL9-F1
#
_entry.id   AF-A0A1M7LHL9-F1
#
_cell.length_a   1.000
_cell.length_b   1.000
_cell.length_c   1.000
_cell.angle_alpha   90.00
_cell.angle_beta   90.00
_cell.angle_gamma   90.00
#
_symmetry.space_group_name_H-M   'P 1'
#
loop_
_entity.id
_entity.type
_entity.pdbx_description
1 polymer ?
#
loop_
_entity_poly.entity_id
_entity_poly.type
_entity_poly.pdbx_seq_one_letter_code
_entity_poly.pdbx_strand_id
1 'polypeptide(L)'
;MNIRKFSLPAAILSAALLPMSALVACSDDSSNSSAVNEPIGDIPGNPDIDDGTVIPSNPDIGDGQIIEVPEAKDTTFLAPDEPAPEGGYTGTLTGVCEKGPLKAGSDVKLTFLDDALSPTGKSVSAKVADDYGKYTLQYTGMTSYAMLEATGAFLNDIMGDASASITLKSLIRAIDGETANVNVMTHLEAPRIAYLMKENGMSYAEAQGKAESEVLKAFHMKNFTVSARNLSVLGATEADGNLLAMSLLLQSEYASAEMQTVLDYVAADIEKDGSWDDATIRAKIADWAYLQKMDELSYYLENISPALPSFDQKFRTFWFQEFGLGVCDSTIQGKLVENSNQLSAYHGNTFVCADTTWRIASASALQNREGTALFGECTDALEGTVKEADGKKFICKKSSWKYASDAELLDIAVTAANGACTSANNGSIVKHESGYALCQNSTWKKLNATPVDYSKGRAMNKKLGAGINLGNAWESKGQKGSSADCGWGNCIKDEYFKIIKDAGFQSVRLPVRWNYDAEQNSPYTLDNGRLSGVKADIDLALAQGLVVIVNFHHYEELNNYAVNYDRNPSGYENEKKRFLGMWEQVAKAMNAYADDQVVLEILNEPHDMKNKQVDDLMMSAYEVIRKNAPGKTIMFEGNGYSKFAQISNVQLPADGNIIFTGHYYEPFSFTHQGHGYDCGTRLKDSDISKMPNQFKAYVDSALVHYPDINGGHIPMNMGEFGVSTCSGNGPTSEERAKWTDAAIKAAESYDMSWHYWGLTGVGGFEAYSGSWNSNLLNVFKKYL
;
A
#
# COMPACT_ATOMS: atom_id res chain seq x y z
N MET A 1 17.26 36.61 -7.10
CA MET A 1 16.67 35.34 -7.57
C MET A 1 15.42 35.05 -6.75
N ASN A 2 14.27 34.78 -7.41
CA ASN A 2 13.06 34.33 -6.71
C ASN A 2 13.18 32.83 -6.44
N ILE A 3 13.72 32.46 -5.27
CA ILE A 3 13.81 31.07 -4.81
C ILE A 3 12.42 30.67 -4.29
N ARG A 4 11.78 29.68 -4.92
CA ARG A 4 10.54 29.06 -4.43
C ARG A 4 10.86 28.30 -3.14
N LYS A 5 10.25 28.70 -2.03
CA LYS A 5 10.33 27.98 -0.75
C LYS A 5 9.66 26.61 -0.87
N PHE A 6 10.45 25.55 -0.73
CA PHE A 6 9.95 24.22 -0.37
C PHE A 6 10.37 23.94 1.06
N SER A 7 9.42 23.62 1.95
CA SER A 7 9.71 23.20 3.32
C SER A 7 10.00 21.71 3.34
N LEU A 8 11.18 21.29 3.80
CA LEU A 8 11.35 19.92 4.30
C LEU A 8 10.56 19.77 5.61
N PRO A 9 9.82 18.65 5.81
CA PRO A 9 9.11 18.42 7.05
C PRO A 9 10.12 18.08 8.16
N ALA A 10 10.11 18.88 9.22
CA ALA A 10 10.77 18.53 10.48
C ALA A 10 10.08 17.30 11.07
N ALA A 11 10.75 16.15 11.06
CA ALA A 11 10.28 14.94 11.72
C ALA A 11 10.55 15.02 13.22
N ILE A 12 9.52 14.62 13.98
CA ILE A 12 9.34 14.73 15.41
C ILE A 12 10.16 13.66 16.15
N LEU A 13 10.90 14.06 17.20
CA LEU A 13 11.31 13.16 18.28
C LEU A 13 11.22 13.87 19.64
N SER A 14 10.22 13.54 20.45
CA SER A 14 10.38 13.34 21.91
C SER A 14 9.15 12.61 22.48
N ALA A 15 9.39 11.83 23.53
CA ALA A 15 8.55 10.77 24.05
C ALA A 15 7.78 11.14 25.35
N ALA A 16 6.82 10.25 25.69
CA ALA A 16 6.46 9.77 27.03
C ALA A 16 5.07 10.14 27.65
N LEU A 17 4.23 9.09 27.77
CA LEU A 17 3.44 8.61 28.93
C LEU A 17 2.34 9.48 29.60
N LEU A 18 1.07 9.04 29.47
CA LEU A 18 0.24 8.45 30.54
C LEU A 18 -1.21 8.12 30.04
N PRO A 19 -1.91 7.10 30.61
CA PRO A 19 -3.19 6.60 30.12
C PRO A 19 -4.40 7.22 30.85
N MET A 20 -5.50 7.47 30.16
CA MET A 20 -6.82 7.54 30.78
C MET A 20 -7.92 7.08 29.83
N SER A 21 -8.75 6.18 30.36
CA SER A 21 -9.93 5.58 29.76
C SER A 21 -11.11 6.56 29.77
N ALA A 22 -11.89 6.62 28.69
CA ALA A 22 -13.33 6.89 28.73
C ALA A 22 -13.98 6.54 27.38
N LEU A 23 -14.89 5.56 27.39
CA LEU A 23 -15.96 5.43 26.39
C LEU A 23 -16.90 6.63 26.51
N VAL A 24 -17.34 7.22 25.39
CA VAL A 24 -18.74 7.60 25.08
C VAL A 24 -18.86 7.78 23.56
N ALA A 25 -19.91 7.19 22.99
CA ALA A 25 -20.36 7.30 21.59
C ALA A 25 -21.43 8.40 21.41
N CYS A 26 -21.88 8.58 20.15
CA CYS A 26 -22.91 9.49 19.58
C CYS A 26 -22.28 10.68 18.82
N SER A 27 -22.20 10.63 17.49
CA SER A 27 -23.24 10.97 16.48
C SER A 27 -23.85 12.37 16.69
N ASP A 28 -23.60 13.28 15.75
CA ASP A 28 -24.63 13.75 14.82
C ASP A 28 -24.07 14.74 13.79
N ASP A 29 -24.72 14.67 12.62
CA ASP A 29 -24.51 15.43 11.39
C ASP A 29 -24.68 16.94 11.54
N SER A 30 -23.99 17.72 10.69
CA SER A 30 -24.67 18.42 9.57
C SER A 30 -23.81 19.47 8.84
N SER A 31 -23.92 19.39 7.51
CA SER A 31 -23.94 20.49 6.51
C SER A 31 -22.63 21.03 5.90
N ASN A 32 -22.47 20.64 4.63
CA ASN A 32 -22.25 21.48 3.45
C ASN A 32 -20.95 22.30 3.29
N SER A 33 -20.03 21.81 2.45
CA SER A 33 -19.56 22.44 1.20
C SER A 33 -18.15 21.96 0.86
N SER A 34 -17.94 21.49 -0.38
CA SER A 34 -16.61 21.58 -1.02
C SER A 34 -16.70 21.21 -2.49
N ALA A 35 -16.30 22.17 -3.30
CA ALA A 35 -15.91 22.03 -4.69
C ALA A 35 -14.73 21.04 -4.83
N VAL A 36 -14.78 20.28 -5.94
CA VAL A 36 -13.68 19.83 -6.81
C VAL A 36 -12.36 19.40 -6.14
N ASN A 37 -12.02 18.11 -6.25
CA ASN A 37 -10.65 17.66 -6.48
C ASN A 37 -10.61 16.28 -7.13
N GLU A 38 -9.89 16.21 -8.25
CA GLU A 38 -9.57 15.01 -9.03
C GLU A 38 -8.53 14.12 -8.32
N PRO A 39 -8.52 12.80 -8.61
CA PRO A 39 -7.54 11.88 -8.05
C PRO A 39 -6.19 11.96 -8.79
N ILE A 40 -5.11 12.19 -8.05
CA ILE A 40 -3.74 12.07 -8.54
C ILE A 40 -3.41 10.59 -8.67
N GLY A 41 -3.05 10.20 -9.90
CA GLY A 41 -2.72 8.85 -10.32
C GLY A 41 -1.31 8.38 -9.95
N ASP A 42 -1.10 7.13 -10.35
CA ASP A 42 0.03 6.25 -10.10
C ASP A 42 1.42 6.87 -10.30
N ILE A 43 2.33 6.50 -9.40
CA ILE A 43 3.78 6.74 -9.53
C ILE A 43 4.36 5.61 -10.43
N PRO A 44 5.02 5.93 -11.56
CA PRO A 44 5.60 4.91 -12.44
C PRO A 44 6.83 4.24 -11.84
N GLY A 45 6.92 2.93 -12.00
CA GLY A 45 8.14 2.14 -11.77
C GLY A 45 9.25 2.53 -12.76
N ASN A 46 10.49 2.50 -12.28
CA ASN A 46 11.70 2.65 -13.10
C ASN A 46 12.11 1.25 -13.63
N PRO A 47 12.68 1.15 -14.85
CA PRO A 47 12.59 -0.03 -15.69
C PRO A 47 13.67 -1.08 -15.41
N ASP A 48 13.27 -2.33 -15.61
CA ASP A 48 14.15 -3.48 -15.83
C ASP A 48 15.04 -3.23 -17.06
N ILE A 49 16.36 -3.41 -16.90
CA ILE A 49 17.28 -3.58 -18.03
C ILE A 49 18.03 -4.90 -17.87
N ASP A 50 17.91 -5.64 -18.97
CA ASP A 50 18.30 -7.01 -19.28
C ASP A 50 19.82 -7.27 -19.19
N ASP A 51 20.15 -8.46 -18.70
CA ASP A 51 21.49 -9.02 -18.57
C ASP A 51 21.99 -9.51 -19.93
N GLY A 52 23.15 -9.01 -20.35
CA GLY A 52 23.90 -9.67 -21.42
C GLY A 52 24.83 -8.77 -22.19
N THR A 53 26.08 -8.63 -21.73
CA THR A 53 27.25 -8.70 -22.64
C THR A 53 28.56 -8.78 -21.84
N VAL A 54 29.29 -9.87 -22.11
CA VAL A 54 30.63 -10.20 -21.61
C VAL A 54 31.69 -9.40 -22.38
N ILE A 55 32.65 -8.77 -21.69
CA ILE A 55 33.93 -8.28 -22.25
C ILE A 55 35.06 -8.54 -21.22
N PRO A 56 36.28 -8.96 -21.63
CA PRO A 56 37.08 -9.94 -20.90
C PRO A 56 38.09 -9.37 -19.89
N SER A 57 38.46 -10.26 -18.97
CA SER A 57 39.52 -10.19 -17.97
C SER A 57 40.89 -9.69 -18.48
N ASN A 58 41.60 -8.94 -17.64
CA ASN A 58 43.06 -8.88 -17.64
C ASN A 58 43.59 -8.91 -16.18
N PRO A 59 44.76 -9.52 -15.91
CA PRO A 59 45.06 -10.22 -14.66
C PRO A 59 45.81 -9.37 -13.63
N ASP A 60 45.78 -9.90 -12.40
CA ASP A 60 46.71 -9.72 -11.28
C ASP A 60 46.98 -8.30 -10.76
N ILE A 61 46.71 -8.10 -9.47
CA ILE A 61 47.75 -7.95 -8.43
C ILE A 61 47.08 -8.07 -7.04
N GLY A 62 47.43 -9.15 -6.33
CA GLY A 62 48.05 -9.13 -4.99
C GLY A 62 47.33 -8.50 -3.80
N ASP A 63 47.01 -9.38 -2.84
CA ASP A 63 46.71 -9.17 -1.42
C ASP A 63 47.34 -7.94 -0.74
N GLY A 64 46.52 -7.31 0.11
CA GLY A 64 46.92 -6.79 1.43
C GLY A 64 48.21 -5.97 1.51
N GLN A 65 48.14 -4.69 1.16
CA GLN A 65 49.07 -3.71 1.72
C GLN A 65 48.30 -2.68 2.55
N ILE A 66 48.59 -2.69 3.85
CA ILE A 66 48.46 -1.52 4.72
C ILE A 66 49.23 -0.41 4.01
N ILE A 67 48.51 0.61 3.55
CA ILE A 67 49.12 1.79 2.95
C ILE A 67 49.78 2.55 4.11
N GLU A 68 51.07 2.30 4.34
CA GLU A 68 51.90 3.24 5.09
C GLU A 68 51.84 4.57 4.34
N VAL A 69 51.24 5.58 4.98
CA VAL A 69 51.23 6.95 4.49
C VAL A 69 52.70 7.40 4.45
N PRO A 70 53.28 7.69 3.27
CA PRO A 70 54.62 8.23 3.21
C PRO A 70 54.62 9.57 3.96
N GLU A 71 55.58 9.77 4.86
CA GLU A 71 55.85 11.11 5.39
C GLU A 71 55.99 12.07 4.21
N ALA A 72 55.25 13.19 4.26
CA ALA A 72 55.23 14.21 3.24
C ALA A 72 56.67 14.75 3.02
N LYS A 73 57.37 14.16 2.05
CA LYS A 73 58.56 14.75 1.46
C LYS A 73 58.11 15.57 0.27
N ASP A 74 58.23 16.88 0.45
CA ASP A 74 58.20 17.92 -0.58
C ASP A 74 56.81 18.27 -1.15
N THR A 75 56.02 19.00 -0.34
CA THR A 75 54.82 19.72 -0.80
C THR A 75 55.00 21.23 -0.63
N THR A 76 56.14 21.79 -1.01
CA THR A 76 56.30 23.25 -1.07
C THR A 76 55.54 23.76 -2.29
N PHE A 77 54.25 24.05 -2.12
CA PHE A 77 53.39 24.67 -3.14
C PHE A 77 53.74 26.13 -3.43
N LEU A 78 54.72 26.67 -2.71
CA LEU A 78 55.07 28.08 -2.70
C LEU A 78 56.59 28.26 -2.74
N ALA A 79 57.02 29.44 -3.19
CA ALA A 79 58.41 29.84 -3.16
C ALA A 79 58.99 29.76 -1.73
N PRO A 80 60.31 29.55 -1.57
CA PRO A 80 60.99 29.64 -0.28
C PRO A 80 60.76 31.01 0.39
N ASP A 81 60.94 31.09 1.72
CA ASP A 81 60.83 32.37 2.43
C ASP A 81 61.93 33.34 1.94
N GLU A 82 61.52 34.42 1.27
CA GLU A 82 62.42 35.49 0.82
C GLU A 82 62.35 36.71 1.76
N PRO A 83 63.48 37.41 1.98
CA PRO A 83 63.49 38.62 2.82
C PRO A 83 62.71 39.76 2.17
N ALA A 84 61.98 40.51 2.99
CA ALA A 84 61.14 41.62 2.54
C ALA A 84 61.95 42.75 1.86
N PRO A 85 61.45 43.34 0.77
CA PRO A 85 62.07 44.52 0.18
C PRO A 85 61.96 45.72 1.12
N GLU A 86 62.89 46.67 0.98
CA GLU A 86 62.88 47.92 1.76
C GLU A 86 61.56 48.68 1.53
N GLY A 87 60.79 48.90 2.60
CA GLY A 87 59.43 49.48 2.54
C GLY A 87 58.29 48.47 2.52
N GLY A 88 58.57 47.17 2.44
CA GLY A 88 57.60 46.08 2.44
C GLY A 88 56.87 45.88 1.11
N TYR A 89 56.16 44.77 1.00
CA TYR A 89 55.38 44.41 -0.18
C TYR A 89 54.14 45.29 -0.33
N THR A 90 53.85 45.65 -1.58
CA THR A 90 52.64 46.37 -1.99
C THR A 90 51.98 45.58 -3.10
N GLY A 91 50.67 45.40 -3.01
CA GLY A 91 49.96 44.56 -3.97
C GLY A 91 48.46 44.71 -3.91
N THR A 92 47.80 43.97 -4.80
CA THR A 92 46.36 43.75 -4.78
C THR A 92 46.11 42.27 -4.54
N LEU A 93 45.32 41.97 -3.51
CA LEU A 93 44.85 40.64 -3.19
C LEU A 93 43.42 40.49 -3.69
N THR A 94 43.16 39.38 -4.36
CA THR A 94 41.83 39.01 -4.86
C THR A 94 41.51 37.59 -4.43
N GLY A 95 40.25 37.24 -4.33
CA GLY A 95 39.85 35.89 -3.96
C GLY A 95 38.38 35.81 -3.62
N VAL A 96 37.97 34.67 -3.07
CA VAL A 96 36.63 34.41 -2.58
C VAL A 96 36.62 34.03 -1.10
N CYS A 97 35.54 34.37 -0.39
CA CYS A 97 35.33 34.02 1.01
C CYS A 97 34.17 33.04 1.14
N GLU A 98 34.46 31.79 1.51
CA GLU A 98 33.55 30.66 1.28
C GLU A 98 33.51 29.62 2.41
N LYS A 99 32.41 29.61 3.16
CA LYS A 99 31.84 28.40 3.79
C LYS A 99 30.83 27.82 2.80
N GLY A 100 29.75 28.58 2.61
CA GLY A 100 29.22 28.92 1.30
C GLY A 100 29.64 30.35 1.00
N PRO A 101 29.33 30.92 -0.18
CA PRO A 101 29.65 32.30 -0.48
C PRO A 101 29.22 33.27 0.62
N LEU A 102 30.17 34.05 1.15
CA LEU A 102 29.85 35.16 2.04
C LEU A 102 29.11 36.24 1.24
N LYS A 103 28.10 36.85 1.85
CA LYS A 103 27.27 37.87 1.19
C LYS A 103 28.06 39.12 0.81
N ALA A 104 27.61 39.80 -0.25
CA ALA A 104 28.09 41.14 -0.58
C ALA A 104 28.00 42.09 0.63
N GLY A 105 29.06 42.85 0.86
CA GLY A 105 29.19 43.76 2.00
C GLY A 105 29.79 43.15 3.28
N SER A 106 30.07 41.84 3.30
CA SER A 106 30.84 41.18 4.38
C SER A 106 32.23 41.79 4.51
N ASP A 107 32.78 41.78 5.73
CA ASP A 107 34.07 42.38 6.05
C ASP A 107 35.22 41.46 5.67
N VAL A 108 36.23 42.02 4.99
CA VAL A 108 37.51 41.33 4.75
C VAL A 108 38.61 42.19 5.36
N LYS A 109 39.38 41.63 6.29
CA LYS A 109 40.45 42.34 7.01
C LYS A 109 41.76 41.59 6.88
N LEU A 110 42.79 42.29 6.43
CA LEU A 110 44.15 41.80 6.37
C LEU A 110 44.97 42.45 7.50
N THR A 111 45.32 41.68 8.52
CA THR A 111 46.11 42.14 9.67
C THR A 111 47.56 41.73 9.49
N PHE A 112 48.48 42.71 9.42
CA PHE A 112 49.91 42.42 9.22
C PHE A 112 50.55 41.86 10.49
N LEU A 113 51.31 40.79 10.32
CA LEU A 113 52.02 40.07 11.36
C LEU A 113 53.54 40.19 11.14
N ASP A 114 54.30 40.18 12.24
CA ASP A 114 55.76 40.07 12.21
C ASP A 114 56.22 38.61 12.03
N ASP A 115 57.55 38.39 12.02
CA ASP A 115 58.15 37.05 11.89
C ASP A 115 57.79 36.11 13.05
N ALA A 116 57.37 36.65 14.20
CA ALA A 116 56.86 35.88 15.34
C ALA A 116 55.35 35.65 15.27
N LEU A 117 54.72 35.95 14.12
CA LEU A 117 53.28 35.90 13.85
C LEU A 117 52.47 36.73 14.87
N SER A 118 53.04 37.83 15.37
CA SER A 118 52.38 38.76 16.27
C SER A 118 51.82 39.97 15.50
N PRO A 119 50.62 40.48 15.83
CA PRO A 119 50.06 41.63 15.14
C PRO A 119 50.94 42.88 15.27
N THR A 120 51.29 43.47 14.14
CA THR A 120 52.10 44.71 14.07
C THR A 120 51.30 45.98 14.40
N GLY A 121 49.98 45.86 14.57
CA GLY A 121 49.04 46.98 14.70
C GLY A 121 48.63 47.62 13.36
N LYS A 122 49.22 47.20 12.23
CA LYS A 122 48.79 47.62 10.88
C LYS A 122 47.78 46.63 10.31
N SER A 123 46.72 47.15 9.70
CA SER A 123 45.73 46.35 8.98
C SER A 123 45.13 47.12 7.82
N VAL A 124 44.67 46.39 6.81
CA VAL A 124 43.87 46.94 5.71
C VAL A 124 42.54 46.20 5.65
N SER A 125 41.49 46.86 5.15
CA SER A 125 40.16 46.27 5.06
C SER A 125 39.54 46.52 3.69
N ALA A 126 38.74 45.56 3.26
CA ALA A 126 37.91 45.61 2.07
C ALA A 126 36.54 45.02 2.40
N LYS A 127 35.66 45.01 1.39
CA LYS A 127 34.36 44.36 1.46
C LYS A 127 34.26 43.28 0.41
N VAL A 128 33.47 42.25 0.69
CA VAL A 128 33.00 41.31 -0.33
C VAL A 128 32.14 42.08 -1.35
N ALA A 129 32.47 41.93 -2.62
CA ALA A 129 31.95 42.70 -3.75
C ALA A 129 30.67 42.12 -4.36
N ASP A 130 30.46 40.80 -4.27
CA ASP A 130 29.29 40.12 -4.82
C ASP A 130 28.80 38.97 -3.92
N ASP A 131 27.66 38.38 -4.27
CA ASP A 131 27.06 37.27 -3.52
C ASP A 131 27.77 35.91 -3.78
N TYR A 132 28.89 35.91 -4.52
CA TYR A 132 29.77 34.74 -4.70
C TYR A 132 31.01 34.84 -3.79
N GLY A 133 31.01 35.75 -2.82
CA GLY A 133 32.10 35.88 -1.85
C GLY A 133 33.34 36.60 -2.39
N LYS A 134 33.31 37.16 -3.61
CA LYS A 134 34.49 37.75 -4.24
C LYS A 134 34.94 39.01 -3.53
N TYR A 135 36.25 39.22 -3.37
CA TYR A 135 36.81 40.46 -2.84
C TYR A 135 38.05 40.93 -3.61
N THR A 136 38.36 42.22 -3.46
CA THR A 136 39.62 42.84 -3.89
C THR A 136 40.11 43.76 -2.78
N LEU A 137 41.35 43.61 -2.34
CA LEU A 137 41.97 44.36 -1.26
C LEU A 137 43.37 44.84 -1.69
N GLN A 138 43.61 46.15 -1.66
CA GLN A 138 44.95 46.71 -1.89
C GLN A 138 45.69 46.84 -0.56
N TYR A 139 46.99 46.57 -0.55
CA TYR A 139 47.81 46.70 0.66
C TYR A 139 49.19 47.27 0.34
N THR A 140 49.81 47.92 1.32
CA THR A 140 51.15 48.51 1.21
C THR A 140 51.89 48.30 2.52
N GLY A 141 53.15 47.85 2.43
CA GLY A 141 54.05 47.73 3.58
C GLY A 141 53.87 46.48 4.42
N MET A 142 53.38 45.39 3.82
CA MET A 142 53.37 44.06 4.44
C MET A 142 54.80 43.49 4.39
N THR A 143 55.35 43.07 5.53
CA THR A 143 56.76 42.68 5.63
C THR A 143 56.96 41.17 5.65
N SER A 144 56.16 40.43 6.42
CA SER A 144 56.34 38.98 6.57
C SER A 144 55.04 38.23 6.29
N TYR A 145 54.14 38.23 7.26
CA TYR A 145 52.91 37.45 7.23
C TYR A 145 51.70 38.34 7.49
N ALA A 146 50.51 37.80 7.20
CA ALA A 146 49.27 38.46 7.54
C ALA A 146 48.20 37.43 7.85
N MET A 147 47.31 37.77 8.77
CA MET A 147 46.07 37.06 8.97
C MET A 147 44.99 37.73 8.13
N LEU A 148 44.46 37.00 7.16
CA LEU A 148 43.30 37.39 6.39
C LEU A 148 42.04 36.82 7.06
N GLU A 149 41.15 37.70 7.49
CA GLU A 149 39.91 37.36 8.18
C GLU A 149 38.71 37.83 7.34
N ALA A 150 37.78 36.93 7.06
CA ALA A 150 36.54 37.24 6.37
C ALA A 150 35.36 37.02 7.31
N THR A 151 34.61 38.08 7.62
CA THR A 151 33.49 38.05 8.56
C THR A 151 32.19 38.48 7.90
N GLY A 152 31.19 37.60 7.92
CA GLY A 152 29.87 37.93 7.41
C GLY A 152 28.91 36.75 7.38
N ALA A 153 27.67 37.05 7.00
CA ALA A 153 26.65 36.03 6.76
C ALA A 153 27.00 35.24 5.51
N PHE A 154 26.92 33.92 5.60
CA PHE A 154 27.16 33.00 4.49
C PHE A 154 25.85 32.47 3.91
N LEU A 155 25.89 32.01 2.66
CA LEU A 155 24.81 31.22 2.07
C LEU A 155 24.81 29.81 2.67
N ASN A 156 23.69 29.38 3.23
CA ASN A 156 23.51 28.02 3.70
C ASN A 156 23.52 27.06 2.51
N ASP A 157 24.55 26.22 2.38
CA ASP A 157 24.70 25.29 1.24
C ASP A 157 23.64 24.18 1.20
N ILE A 158 22.87 24.00 2.29
CA ILE A 158 21.81 23.01 2.43
C ILE A 158 20.42 23.63 2.23
N MET A 159 20.16 24.79 2.82
CA MET A 159 18.84 25.45 2.81
C MET A 159 18.70 26.54 1.73
N GLY A 160 19.80 27.01 1.15
CA GLY A 160 19.83 28.08 0.15
C GLY A 160 19.46 29.47 0.67
N ASP A 161 19.39 29.66 2.00
CA ASP A 161 19.08 30.93 2.64
C ASP A 161 20.27 31.54 3.38
N ALA A 162 20.14 32.82 3.74
CA ALA A 162 21.18 33.55 4.43
C ALA A 162 21.27 33.12 5.89
N SER A 163 22.46 32.73 6.31
CA SER A 163 22.74 32.19 7.63
C SER A 163 23.37 33.23 8.58
N ALA A 164 23.67 32.81 9.82
CA ALA A 164 24.37 33.62 10.80
C ALA A 164 25.77 34.03 10.31
N SER A 165 26.34 35.05 10.95
CA SER A 165 27.69 35.52 10.62
C SER A 165 28.75 34.58 11.16
N ILE A 166 29.75 34.27 10.33
CA ILE A 166 30.96 33.53 10.72
C ILE A 166 32.20 34.38 10.44
N THR A 167 33.33 33.99 11.02
CA THR A 167 34.66 34.53 10.74
C THR A 167 35.58 33.39 10.30
N LEU A 168 35.92 33.39 9.01
CA LEU A 168 36.92 32.48 8.45
C LEU A 168 38.30 33.15 8.46
N LYS A 169 39.35 32.33 8.55
CA LYS A 169 40.74 32.78 8.67
C LYS A 169 41.59 32.15 7.59
N SER A 170 42.62 32.85 7.16
CA SER A 170 43.66 32.36 6.25
C SER A 170 44.96 33.05 6.64
N LEU A 171 45.93 32.27 7.13
CA LEU A 171 47.27 32.77 7.35
C LEU A 171 47.95 32.85 5.98
N ILE A 172 48.51 34.00 5.64
CA ILE A 172 49.18 34.22 4.35
C ILE A 172 50.56 34.84 4.53
N ARG A 173 51.46 34.60 3.58
CA ARG A 173 52.79 35.22 3.51
C ARG A 173 52.85 36.25 2.39
N ALA A 174 53.70 37.26 2.54
CA ALA A 174 53.70 38.45 1.67
C ALA A 174 54.06 38.18 0.21
N ILE A 175 54.71 37.06 -0.11
CA ILE A 175 55.13 36.67 -1.45
C ILE A 175 54.13 35.75 -2.18
N ASP A 176 53.02 35.40 -1.55
CA ASP A 176 52.12 34.33 -2.03
C ASP A 176 51.20 34.74 -3.20
N GLY A 177 51.51 35.83 -3.90
CA GLY A 177 50.83 36.26 -5.12
C GLY A 177 49.62 37.16 -4.92
N GLU A 178 48.81 37.29 -5.97
CA GLU A 178 47.65 38.20 -6.04
C GLU A 178 46.32 37.52 -5.66
N THR A 179 46.32 36.22 -5.36
CA THR A 179 45.11 35.43 -5.06
C THR A 179 45.18 34.77 -3.69
N ALA A 180 44.16 34.96 -2.85
CA ALA A 180 43.99 34.20 -1.61
C ALA A 180 42.52 34.04 -1.25
N ASN A 181 42.00 32.82 -1.35
CA ASN A 181 40.69 32.48 -0.85
C ASN A 181 40.73 32.31 0.67
N VAL A 182 39.59 32.58 1.30
CA VAL A 182 39.35 32.30 2.72
C VAL A 182 38.21 31.30 2.79
N ASN A 183 38.48 30.07 3.18
CA ASN A 183 37.48 29.01 3.21
C ASN A 183 37.58 28.17 4.49
N VAL A 184 36.70 27.17 4.63
CA VAL A 184 36.70 26.30 5.81
C VAL A 184 38.06 25.61 6.03
N MET A 185 38.74 25.18 4.96
CA MET A 185 40.04 24.52 5.08
C MET A 185 41.13 25.50 5.52
N THR A 186 41.19 26.71 4.94
CA THR A 186 42.16 27.73 5.36
C THR A 186 41.96 28.13 6.82
N HIS A 187 40.71 28.11 7.32
CA HIS A 187 40.41 28.40 8.71
C HIS A 187 40.91 27.31 9.65
N LEU A 188 40.73 26.03 9.29
CA LEU A 188 41.20 24.89 10.07
C LEU A 188 42.73 24.79 10.10
N GLU A 189 43.40 25.05 8.97
CA GLU A 189 44.86 24.94 8.90
C GLU A 189 45.59 26.13 9.53
N ALA A 190 45.01 27.34 9.56
CA ALA A 190 45.69 28.56 10.02
C ALA A 190 46.36 28.45 11.41
N PRO A 191 45.68 27.97 12.49
CA PRO A 191 46.33 27.79 13.79
C PRO A 191 47.41 26.70 13.74
N ARG A 192 47.19 25.63 12.96
CA ARG A 192 48.18 24.56 12.78
C ARG A 192 49.45 25.04 12.09
N ILE A 193 49.33 25.86 11.04
CA ILE A 193 50.47 26.49 10.37
C ILE A 193 51.24 27.35 11.36
N ALA A 194 50.54 28.20 12.13
CA ALA A 194 51.16 29.07 13.12
C ALA A 194 51.90 28.26 14.21
N TYR A 195 51.33 27.15 14.67
CA TYR A 195 51.94 26.25 15.63
C TYR A 195 53.22 25.61 15.06
N LEU A 196 53.16 25.05 13.85
CA LEU A 196 54.31 24.42 13.19
C LEU A 196 55.46 25.41 12.95
N MET A 197 55.15 26.67 12.63
CA MET A 197 56.18 27.70 12.48
C MET A 197 56.80 28.08 13.83
N LYS A 198 55.98 28.31 14.87
CA LYS A 198 56.46 28.79 16.18
C LYS A 198 57.18 27.72 16.99
N GLU A 199 56.57 26.53 17.08
CA GLU A 199 57.01 25.48 18.00
C GLU A 199 57.91 24.45 17.31
N ASN A 200 57.72 24.22 16.00
CA ASN A 200 58.51 23.25 15.23
C ASN A 200 59.57 23.90 14.33
N GLY A 201 59.62 25.24 14.24
CA GLY A 201 60.62 25.97 13.45
C GLY A 201 60.53 25.71 11.94
N MET A 202 59.37 25.25 11.45
CA MET A 202 59.15 25.00 10.02
C MET A 202 59.06 26.31 9.25
N SER A 203 59.52 26.30 7.99
CA SER A 203 59.19 27.39 7.07
C SER A 203 57.68 27.43 6.82
N TYR A 204 57.18 28.58 6.36
CA TYR A 204 55.74 28.72 6.08
C TYR A 204 55.25 27.70 5.04
N ALA A 205 56.03 27.44 3.99
CA ALA A 205 55.66 26.49 2.93
C ALA A 205 55.60 25.04 3.42
N GLU A 206 56.55 24.63 4.27
CA GLU A 206 56.54 23.29 4.90
C GLU A 206 55.38 23.15 5.89
N ALA A 207 55.15 24.18 6.71
CA ALA A 207 54.08 24.22 7.69
C ALA A 207 52.70 24.14 7.02
N GLN A 208 52.49 24.87 5.92
CA GLN A 208 51.25 24.83 5.14
C GLN A 208 51.00 23.44 4.53
N GLY A 209 51.97 22.88 3.80
CA GLY A 209 51.77 21.58 3.15
C GLY A 209 51.49 20.46 4.16
N LYS A 210 52.12 20.51 5.33
CA LYS A 210 51.86 19.58 6.43
C LYS A 210 50.45 19.77 7.01
N ALA A 211 50.06 21.00 7.32
CA ALA A 211 48.74 21.31 7.87
C ALA A 211 47.60 20.91 6.91
N GLU A 212 47.73 21.23 5.62
CA GLU A 212 46.77 20.84 4.57
C GLU A 212 46.58 19.31 4.52
N SER A 213 47.68 18.54 4.55
CA SER A 213 47.62 17.08 4.56
C SER A 213 47.00 16.50 5.83
N GLU A 214 47.26 17.11 6.99
CA GLU A 214 46.73 16.67 8.28
C GLU A 214 45.20 16.93 8.34
N VAL A 215 44.75 18.10 7.89
CA VAL A 215 43.33 18.44 7.79
C VAL A 215 42.61 17.46 6.84
N LEU A 216 43.14 17.19 5.64
CA LEU A 216 42.49 16.24 4.72
C LEU A 216 42.40 14.83 5.31
N LYS A 217 43.46 14.38 5.98
CA LYS A 217 43.48 13.09 6.66
C LYS A 217 42.42 13.01 7.76
N ALA A 218 42.19 14.09 8.52
CA ALA A 218 41.17 14.13 9.56
C ALA A 218 39.75 13.84 9.02
N PHE A 219 39.48 14.15 7.76
CA PHE A 219 38.19 13.92 7.08
C PHE A 219 38.18 12.68 6.17
N HIS A 220 39.19 11.81 6.21
CA HIS A 220 39.34 10.65 5.32
C HIS A 220 39.43 11.01 3.82
N MET A 221 40.00 12.17 3.51
CA MET A 221 40.10 12.69 2.14
C MET A 221 41.51 12.51 1.57
N LYS A 222 41.60 12.40 0.24
CA LYS A 222 42.87 12.27 -0.48
C LYS A 222 43.59 13.62 -0.56
N ASN A 223 44.91 13.59 -0.41
CA ASN A 223 45.77 14.76 -0.65
C ASN A 223 45.72 15.22 -2.12
N PHE A 224 45.95 16.51 -2.33
CA PHE A 224 46.08 17.15 -3.64
C PHE A 224 47.28 18.11 -3.66
N THR A 225 47.59 18.63 -4.85
CA THR A 225 48.80 19.45 -5.08
C THR A 225 48.52 20.95 -5.20
N VAL A 226 47.33 21.41 -4.83
CA VAL A 226 46.89 22.81 -4.94
C VAL A 226 46.63 23.34 -3.54
N SER A 227 47.18 24.51 -3.17
CA SER A 227 46.95 25.06 -1.82
C SER A 227 45.46 25.32 -1.55
N ALA A 228 45.03 25.15 -0.30
CA ALA A 228 43.68 25.44 0.18
C ALA A 228 43.20 26.85 -0.19
N ARG A 229 44.13 27.82 -0.28
CA ARG A 229 43.85 29.22 -0.65
C ARG A 229 43.50 29.43 -2.12
N ASN A 230 43.64 28.41 -2.96
CA ASN A 230 43.23 28.43 -4.36
C ASN A 230 41.96 27.60 -4.61
N LEU A 231 41.40 26.99 -3.57
CA LEU A 231 40.20 26.17 -3.67
C LEU A 231 38.94 27.02 -3.49
N SER A 232 37.88 26.63 -4.20
CA SER A 232 36.56 27.24 -4.07
C SER A 232 35.49 26.15 -3.95
N VAL A 233 34.50 26.38 -3.10
CA VAL A 233 33.34 25.47 -2.97
C VAL A 233 32.47 25.46 -4.24
N LEU A 234 32.64 26.48 -5.10
CA LEU A 234 32.02 26.59 -6.42
C LEU A 234 32.98 26.24 -7.56
N GLY A 235 34.17 25.74 -7.25
CA GLY A 235 35.16 25.28 -8.22
C GLY A 235 34.76 23.96 -8.89
N ALA A 236 35.62 23.46 -9.79
CA ALA A 236 35.31 22.30 -10.64
C ALA A 236 36.35 21.17 -10.54
N THR A 237 37.36 21.29 -9.68
CA THR A 237 38.43 20.30 -9.54
C THR A 237 38.11 19.24 -8.48
N GLU A 238 38.85 18.13 -8.49
CA GLU A 238 38.78 17.11 -7.42
C GLU A 238 39.12 17.69 -6.04
N ALA A 239 40.03 18.67 -5.98
CA ALA A 239 40.41 19.35 -4.74
C ALA A 239 39.29 20.27 -4.22
N ASP A 240 38.60 20.96 -5.12
CA ASP A 240 37.39 21.73 -4.78
C ASP A 240 36.29 20.82 -4.21
N GLY A 241 36.20 19.57 -4.70
CA GLY A 241 35.28 18.55 -4.18
C GLY A 241 35.56 18.13 -2.73
N ASN A 242 36.84 18.08 -2.33
CA ASN A 242 37.21 17.88 -0.91
C ASN A 242 36.73 19.07 -0.07
N LEU A 243 36.99 20.30 -0.53
CA LEU A 243 36.58 21.51 0.18
C LEU A 243 35.05 21.54 0.35
N LEU A 244 34.29 21.29 -0.72
CA LEU A 244 32.83 21.25 -0.67
C LEU A 244 32.32 20.17 0.31
N ALA A 245 32.87 18.96 0.25
CA ALA A 245 32.49 17.88 1.17
C ALA A 245 32.78 18.24 2.64
N MET A 246 33.97 18.79 2.95
CA MET A 246 34.30 19.27 4.30
C MET A 246 33.33 20.36 4.76
N SER A 247 33.03 21.29 3.85
CA SER A 247 32.12 22.40 4.10
C SER A 247 30.72 21.92 4.49
N LEU A 248 30.21 20.90 3.82
CA LEU A 248 28.91 20.28 4.11
C LEU A 248 28.95 19.49 5.43
N LEU A 249 29.99 18.68 5.65
CA LEU A 249 30.15 17.87 6.87
C LEU A 249 30.25 18.74 8.13
N LEU A 250 31.01 19.84 8.08
CA LEU A 250 31.15 20.75 9.21
C LEU A 250 29.88 21.57 9.48
N GLN A 251 29.02 21.75 8.47
CA GLN A 251 27.70 22.35 8.67
C GLN A 251 26.77 21.38 9.39
N SER A 252 26.71 20.13 8.93
CA SER A 252 25.88 19.05 9.45
C SER A 252 24.49 19.48 9.99
N GLU A 253 24.14 19.06 11.21
CA GLU A 253 22.89 19.41 11.89
C GLU A 253 22.98 20.69 12.72
N TYR A 254 24.17 21.30 12.79
CA TYR A 254 24.37 22.51 13.60
C TYR A 254 23.59 23.67 13.00
N ALA A 255 22.90 24.41 13.88
CA ALA A 255 22.29 25.66 13.46
C ALA A 255 23.37 26.60 12.94
N SER A 256 23.05 27.44 11.96
CA SER A 256 24.05 28.38 11.41
C SER A 256 24.72 29.26 12.46
N ALA A 257 24.06 29.50 13.60
CA ALA A 257 24.60 30.22 14.75
C ALA A 257 25.67 29.46 15.55
N GLU A 258 25.71 28.13 15.48
CA GLU A 258 26.66 27.26 16.20
C GLU A 258 27.89 26.92 15.36
N MET A 259 27.82 27.18 14.05
CA MET A 259 28.86 26.80 13.10
C MET A 259 30.23 27.40 13.40
N GLN A 260 30.29 28.65 13.90
CA GLN A 260 31.55 29.26 14.30
C GLN A 260 32.25 28.45 15.40
N THR A 261 31.48 28.00 16.40
CA THR A 261 32.00 27.21 17.51
C THR A 261 32.55 25.88 17.05
N VAL A 262 31.89 25.21 16.11
CA VAL A 262 32.36 23.94 15.55
C VAL A 262 33.67 24.13 14.78
N LEU A 263 33.74 25.16 13.91
CA LEU A 263 34.94 25.46 13.13
C LEU A 263 36.15 25.77 14.04
N ASP A 264 35.98 26.67 15.01
CA ASP A 264 37.05 27.03 15.95
C ASP A 264 37.47 25.83 16.81
N TYR A 265 36.52 24.98 17.22
CA TYR A 265 36.81 23.80 18.03
C TYR A 265 37.64 22.76 17.26
N VAL A 266 37.24 22.44 16.03
CA VAL A 266 37.98 21.48 15.18
C VAL A 266 39.36 22.03 14.84
N ALA A 267 39.49 23.33 14.56
CA ALA A 267 40.77 23.96 14.31
C ALA A 267 41.70 23.89 15.55
N ALA A 268 41.15 24.08 16.75
CA ALA A 268 41.90 23.98 18.00
C ALA A 268 42.32 22.56 18.35
N ASP A 269 41.53 21.55 17.98
CA ASP A 269 41.89 20.13 18.16
C ASP A 269 43.09 19.76 17.27
N ILE A 270 43.04 20.17 15.99
CA ILE A 270 44.10 19.91 15.00
C ILE A 270 45.39 20.68 15.30
N GLU A 271 45.32 21.83 15.97
CA GLU A 271 46.42 22.79 16.14
C GLU A 271 47.75 22.15 16.58
N LYS A 272 47.72 21.27 17.59
CA LYS A 272 48.95 20.82 18.28
C LYS A 272 49.57 19.56 17.68
N ASP A 273 48.77 18.63 17.20
CA ASP A 273 49.27 17.33 16.72
C ASP A 273 48.82 16.96 15.29
N GLY A 274 47.95 17.77 14.67
CA GLY A 274 47.44 17.51 13.33
C GLY A 274 46.32 16.47 13.27
N SER A 275 45.73 16.10 14.42
CA SER A 275 44.66 15.11 14.51
C SER A 275 43.35 15.74 14.97
N TRP A 276 42.22 15.17 14.53
CA TRP A 276 40.90 15.52 15.05
C TRP A 276 40.40 14.33 15.87
N ASP A 277 40.56 14.43 17.19
CA ASP A 277 40.45 13.32 18.15
C ASP A 277 39.08 13.24 18.82
N ASP A 278 38.21 14.25 18.64
CA ASP A 278 36.84 14.23 19.16
C ASP A 278 35.94 13.23 18.43
N ALA A 279 35.99 11.97 18.87
CA ALA A 279 35.15 10.89 18.37
C ALA A 279 33.65 11.14 18.54
N THR A 280 33.23 12.00 19.48
CA THR A 280 31.80 12.30 19.71
C THR A 280 31.26 13.21 18.62
N ILE A 281 31.97 14.30 18.29
CA ILE A 281 31.56 15.20 17.22
C ILE A 281 31.63 14.49 15.86
N ARG A 282 32.68 13.69 15.64
CA ARG A 282 32.82 12.90 14.40
C ARG A 282 31.65 11.93 14.21
N ALA A 283 31.26 11.20 15.25
CA ALA A 283 30.10 10.29 15.21
C ALA A 283 28.80 11.02 14.89
N LYS A 284 28.54 12.19 15.49
CA LYS A 284 27.35 13.01 15.17
C LYS A 284 27.32 13.48 13.72
N ILE A 285 28.45 13.95 13.21
CA ILE A 285 28.55 14.37 11.80
C ILE A 285 28.33 13.17 10.87
N ALA A 286 28.84 12.00 11.22
CA ALA A 286 28.61 10.77 10.47
C ALA A 286 27.14 10.32 10.47
N ASP A 287 26.47 10.39 11.63
CA ASP A 287 25.04 10.11 11.77
C ASP A 287 24.19 11.04 10.90
N TRP A 288 24.52 12.33 10.91
CA TRP A 288 23.86 13.30 10.04
C TRP A 288 24.14 13.02 8.56
N ALA A 289 25.39 12.74 8.19
CA ALA A 289 25.79 12.46 6.81
C ALA A 289 25.11 11.20 6.26
N TYR A 290 24.95 10.16 7.07
CA TYR A 290 24.19 8.95 6.72
C TYR A 290 22.74 9.26 6.35
N LEU A 291 22.11 10.20 7.05
CA LEU A 291 20.71 10.59 6.80
C LEU A 291 20.52 11.41 5.53
N GLN A 292 21.59 11.95 4.94
CA GLN A 292 21.46 12.84 3.79
C GLN A 292 21.18 12.08 2.49
N LYS A 293 20.14 12.53 1.79
CA LYS A 293 19.81 12.07 0.44
C LYS A 293 20.66 12.85 -0.58
N MET A 294 21.61 12.16 -1.19
CA MET A 294 22.62 12.83 -2.05
C MET A 294 22.04 13.35 -3.37
N ASP A 295 20.97 12.75 -3.88
CA ASP A 295 20.24 13.26 -5.04
C ASP A 295 19.58 14.61 -4.73
N GLU A 296 18.91 14.71 -3.57
CA GLU A 296 18.33 15.98 -3.12
C GLU A 296 19.42 17.03 -2.83
N LEU A 297 20.49 16.64 -2.12
CA LEU A 297 21.59 17.54 -1.80
C LEU A 297 22.33 18.05 -3.06
N SER A 298 22.61 17.17 -4.01
CA SER A 298 23.24 17.54 -5.29
C SER A 298 22.34 18.49 -6.07
N TYR A 299 21.04 18.21 -6.14
CA TYR A 299 20.08 19.09 -6.81
C TYR A 299 20.05 20.51 -6.22
N TYR A 300 20.09 20.65 -4.89
CA TYR A 300 20.16 21.97 -4.26
C TYR A 300 21.46 22.72 -4.61
N LEU A 301 22.59 22.02 -4.58
CA LEU A 301 23.90 22.60 -4.88
C LEU A 301 24.03 22.99 -6.37
N GLU A 302 23.44 22.22 -7.29
CA GLU A 302 23.44 22.52 -8.73
C GLU A 302 22.71 23.83 -9.07
N ASN A 303 21.74 24.21 -8.24
CA ASN A 303 21.06 25.50 -8.36
C ASN A 303 21.94 26.69 -7.91
N ILE A 304 23.02 26.44 -7.15
CA ILE A 304 23.99 27.44 -6.69
C ILE A 304 25.16 27.53 -7.69
N SER A 305 25.70 26.39 -8.14
CA SER A 305 26.69 26.32 -9.22
C SER A 305 26.38 25.15 -10.16
N PRO A 306 26.16 25.40 -11.47
CA PRO A 306 25.86 24.33 -12.43
C PRO A 306 27.06 23.43 -12.75
N ALA A 307 28.26 23.74 -12.24
CA ALA A 307 29.48 22.97 -12.42
C ALA A 307 30.01 22.50 -11.06
N LEU A 308 29.23 21.67 -10.35
CA LEU A 308 29.64 21.16 -9.04
C LEU A 308 30.86 20.23 -9.14
N PRO A 309 31.80 20.34 -8.20
CA PRO A 309 32.91 19.41 -8.11
C PRO A 309 32.45 18.04 -7.57
N SER A 310 33.18 16.98 -7.89
CA SER A 310 32.90 15.62 -7.41
C SER A 310 33.08 15.53 -5.88
N PHE A 311 31.98 15.58 -5.13
CA PHE A 311 31.99 15.57 -3.65
C PHE A 311 31.30 14.35 -3.02
N ASP A 312 30.32 13.74 -3.68
CA ASP A 312 29.44 12.69 -3.09
C ASP A 312 30.22 11.52 -2.45
N GLN A 313 31.14 10.91 -3.20
CA GLN A 313 31.92 9.79 -2.68
C GLN A 313 32.78 10.19 -1.47
N LYS A 314 33.32 11.42 -1.46
CA LYS A 314 34.13 11.95 -0.36
C LYS A 314 33.28 12.18 0.89
N PHE A 315 32.09 12.76 0.68
CA PHE A 315 31.09 12.97 1.71
C PHE A 315 30.64 11.64 2.35
N ARG A 316 30.33 10.63 1.53
CA ARG A 316 29.92 9.31 2.02
C ARG A 316 31.04 8.54 2.72
N THR A 317 32.27 8.66 2.21
CA THR A 317 33.44 7.97 2.79
C THR A 317 33.64 8.36 4.25
N PHE A 318 33.36 9.60 4.62
CA PHE A 318 33.44 10.04 6.02
C PHE A 318 32.62 9.13 6.93
N TRP A 319 31.31 9.01 6.72
CA TRP A 319 30.46 8.19 7.60
C TRP A 319 30.69 6.68 7.43
N PHE A 320 31.11 6.22 6.24
CA PHE A 320 31.52 4.83 6.05
C PHE A 320 32.66 4.43 6.99
N GLN A 321 33.68 5.30 7.11
CA GLN A 321 34.83 5.09 7.97
C GLN A 321 34.46 5.28 9.44
N GLU A 322 33.70 6.33 9.78
CA GLU A 322 33.28 6.57 11.17
C GLU A 322 32.37 5.46 11.72
N PHE A 323 31.59 4.77 10.89
CA PHE A 323 30.79 3.60 11.31
C PHE A 323 31.59 2.29 11.33
N GLY A 324 32.82 2.30 10.80
CA GLY A 324 33.66 1.11 10.67
C GLY A 324 33.21 0.13 9.58
N LEU A 325 32.46 0.61 8.57
CA LEU A 325 31.96 -0.22 7.47
C LEU A 325 33.03 -0.49 6.40
N GLY A 326 33.99 0.44 6.26
CA GLY A 326 34.97 0.44 5.18
C GLY A 326 34.38 0.90 3.84
N VAL A 327 35.16 0.79 2.76
CA VAL A 327 34.74 1.24 1.43
C VAL A 327 33.79 0.22 0.81
N CYS A 328 32.59 0.65 0.42
CA CYS A 328 31.68 -0.17 -0.40
C CYS A 328 32.05 -0.01 -1.88
N ASP A 329 32.51 -1.10 -2.48
CA ASP A 329 32.83 -1.21 -3.90
C ASP A 329 32.27 -2.51 -4.48
N SER A 330 32.52 -2.74 -5.78
CA SER A 330 32.02 -3.92 -6.48
C SER A 330 32.56 -5.25 -5.95
N THR A 331 33.67 -5.26 -5.20
CA THR A 331 34.29 -6.48 -4.67
C THR A 331 33.60 -7.01 -3.41
N ILE A 332 32.88 -6.14 -2.70
CA ILE A 332 32.16 -6.51 -1.47
C ILE A 332 30.64 -6.31 -1.58
N GLN A 333 30.10 -6.26 -2.79
CA GLN A 333 28.65 -6.19 -3.04
C GLN A 333 27.91 -7.31 -2.28
N GLY A 334 26.85 -6.95 -1.55
CA GLY A 334 26.04 -7.86 -0.73
C GLY A 334 26.63 -8.16 0.66
N LYS A 335 27.87 -7.73 0.95
CA LYS A 335 28.49 -7.93 2.27
C LYS A 335 27.70 -7.19 3.34
N LEU A 336 27.46 -7.87 4.47
CA LEU A 336 26.79 -7.32 5.65
C LEU A 336 27.84 -6.94 6.70
N VAL A 337 27.83 -5.68 7.14
CA VAL A 337 28.74 -5.15 8.17
C VAL A 337 27.93 -4.36 9.19
N GLU A 338 28.25 -4.56 10.46
CA GLU A 338 27.60 -3.86 11.56
C GLU A 338 28.32 -2.54 11.85
N ASN A 339 27.57 -1.47 12.15
CA ASN A 339 28.14 -0.23 12.66
C ASN A 339 28.71 -0.46 14.05
N SER A 340 30.05 -0.42 14.13
CA SER A 340 30.83 -0.71 15.34
C SER A 340 31.07 0.52 16.23
N ASN A 341 30.68 1.71 15.77
CA ASN A 341 30.93 2.95 16.52
C ASN A 341 29.91 3.12 17.65
N GLN A 342 30.37 2.95 18.89
CA GLN A 342 29.53 3.04 20.10
C GLN A 342 28.97 4.44 20.37
N LEU A 343 29.51 5.49 19.74
CA LEU A 343 29.06 6.87 19.88
C LEU A 343 28.00 7.26 18.84
N SER A 344 27.80 6.43 17.80
CA SER A 344 26.77 6.63 16.78
C SER A 344 25.38 6.26 17.32
N ALA A 345 24.38 7.06 16.98
CA ALA A 345 22.97 6.74 17.22
C ALA A 345 22.50 5.49 16.46
N TYR A 346 23.26 5.04 15.45
CA TYR A 346 23.00 3.85 14.65
C TYR A 346 23.91 2.67 15.01
N HIS A 347 24.57 2.70 16.19
CA HIS A 347 25.36 1.59 16.69
C HIS A 347 24.57 0.27 16.69
N GLY A 348 25.18 -0.81 16.21
CA GLY A 348 24.56 -2.14 16.12
C GLY A 348 23.65 -2.34 14.90
N ASN A 349 23.34 -1.29 14.12
CA ASN A 349 22.66 -1.47 12.84
C ASN A 349 23.58 -2.20 11.86
N THR A 350 23.03 -3.19 11.16
CA THR A 350 23.73 -3.87 10.08
C THR A 350 23.44 -3.19 8.74
N PHE A 351 24.48 -2.97 7.95
CA PHE A 351 24.45 -2.40 6.63
C PHE A 351 24.84 -3.43 5.58
N VAL A 352 24.26 -3.32 4.39
CA VAL A 352 24.60 -4.09 3.19
C VAL A 352 25.26 -3.16 2.17
N CYS A 353 26.37 -3.60 1.58
CA CYS A 353 26.98 -2.89 0.46
C CYS A 353 26.16 -3.18 -0.80
N ALA A 354 25.58 -2.14 -1.40
CA ALA A 354 24.74 -2.24 -2.59
C ALA A 354 24.97 -1.05 -3.52
N ASP A 355 25.45 -1.32 -4.72
CA ASP A 355 25.69 -0.33 -5.78
C ASP A 355 26.77 0.67 -5.35
N THR A 356 27.88 0.14 -4.82
CA THR A 356 29.01 0.91 -4.26
C THR A 356 28.62 1.90 -3.15
N THR A 357 27.47 1.71 -2.50
CA THR A 357 27.07 2.46 -1.30
C THR A 357 26.54 1.55 -0.19
N TRP A 358 26.77 1.93 1.06
CA TRP A 358 26.20 1.22 2.21
C TRP A 358 24.73 1.60 2.43
N ARG A 359 23.87 0.61 2.64
CA ARG A 359 22.45 0.78 2.96
C ARG A 359 22.09 -0.03 4.19
N ILE A 360 21.10 0.39 4.97
CA ILE A 360 20.63 -0.43 6.10
C ILE A 360 20.09 -1.78 5.59
N ALA A 361 20.48 -2.87 6.23
CA ALA A 361 20.08 -4.22 5.81
C ALA A 361 18.58 -4.43 6.06
N SER A 362 17.86 -4.92 5.06
CA SER A 362 16.44 -5.27 5.22
C SER A 362 16.27 -6.48 6.15
N ALA A 363 15.07 -6.61 6.74
CA ALA A 363 14.74 -7.81 7.53
C ALA A 363 14.93 -9.10 6.72
N SER A 364 14.64 -9.08 5.41
CA SER A 364 14.86 -10.24 4.53
C SER A 364 16.35 -10.56 4.34
N ALA A 365 17.22 -9.55 4.22
CA ALA A 365 18.66 -9.76 4.12
C ALA A 365 19.23 -10.34 5.43
N LEU A 366 18.73 -9.88 6.57
CA LEU A 366 19.09 -10.41 7.88
C LEU A 366 18.63 -11.86 8.07
N GLN A 367 17.38 -12.17 7.69
CA GLN A 367 16.87 -13.55 7.70
C GLN A 367 17.65 -14.47 6.78
N ASN A 368 18.01 -14.00 5.58
CA ASN A 368 18.83 -14.77 4.66
C ASN A 368 20.21 -15.04 5.26
N ARG A 369 20.87 -14.03 5.85
CA ARG A 369 22.15 -14.20 6.55
C ARG A 369 22.05 -15.23 7.67
N GLU A 370 21.02 -15.12 8.52
CA GLU A 370 20.79 -16.07 9.61
C GLU A 370 20.60 -17.49 9.07
N GLY A 371 19.75 -17.66 8.07
CA GLY A 371 19.52 -18.96 7.43
C GLY A 371 20.77 -19.52 6.76
N THR A 372 21.54 -18.70 6.05
CA THR A 372 22.81 -19.10 5.42
C THR A 372 23.84 -19.51 6.46
N ALA A 373 23.95 -18.77 7.58
CA ALA A 373 24.86 -19.12 8.66
C ALA A 373 24.50 -20.46 9.33
N LEU A 374 23.21 -20.75 9.47
CA LEU A 374 22.71 -21.98 10.10
C LEU A 374 22.72 -23.19 9.14
N PHE A 375 22.47 -22.96 7.85
CA PHE A 375 22.08 -24.03 6.92
C PHE A 375 22.85 -24.06 5.59
N GLY A 376 23.79 -23.14 5.37
CA GLY A 376 24.44 -22.90 4.08
C GLY A 376 23.53 -22.14 3.09
N GLU A 377 24.03 -21.85 1.90
CA GLU A 377 23.29 -21.07 0.90
C GLU A 377 21.97 -21.73 0.48
N CYS A 378 20.92 -20.91 0.30
CA CYS A 378 19.67 -21.35 -0.32
C CYS A 378 19.92 -21.49 -1.83
N THR A 379 20.07 -22.73 -2.28
CA THR A 379 20.28 -23.08 -3.69
C THR A 379 18.97 -23.52 -4.35
N ASP A 380 18.93 -23.57 -5.68
CA ASP A 380 17.75 -24.05 -6.42
C ASP A 380 17.35 -25.47 -6.02
N ALA A 381 18.31 -26.32 -5.60
CA ALA A 381 18.06 -27.66 -5.10
C ALA A 381 17.35 -27.68 -3.73
N LEU A 382 17.37 -26.56 -3.01
CA LEU A 382 16.73 -26.38 -1.71
C LEU A 382 15.43 -25.57 -1.82
N GLU A 383 15.01 -25.13 -3.01
CA GLU A 383 13.77 -24.34 -3.19
C GLU A 383 12.56 -25.07 -2.58
N GLY A 384 11.81 -24.38 -1.72
CA GLY A 384 10.66 -24.90 -1.00
C GLY A 384 10.99 -25.75 0.24
N THR A 385 12.27 -26.07 0.50
CA THR A 385 12.65 -26.83 1.70
C THR A 385 12.51 -25.99 2.96
N VAL A 386 12.03 -26.61 4.04
CA VAL A 386 11.91 -25.99 5.36
C VAL A 386 12.95 -26.58 6.31
N LYS A 387 13.69 -25.70 6.99
CA LYS A 387 14.65 -26.05 8.05
C LYS A 387 14.28 -25.32 9.33
N GLU A 388 14.66 -25.88 10.48
CA GLU A 388 14.33 -25.32 11.79
C GLU A 388 15.59 -25.17 12.65
N ALA A 389 15.71 -24.03 13.32
CA ALA A 389 16.74 -23.75 14.33
C ALA A 389 16.20 -22.71 15.30
N ASP A 390 16.54 -22.84 16.59
CA ASP A 390 16.17 -21.89 17.65
C ASP A 390 14.66 -21.56 17.71
N GLY A 391 13.81 -22.54 17.40
CA GLY A 391 12.35 -22.40 17.38
C GLY A 391 11.81 -21.59 16.19
N LYS A 392 12.66 -21.23 15.21
CA LYS A 392 12.27 -20.55 13.97
C LYS A 392 12.34 -21.53 12.80
N LYS A 393 11.32 -21.48 11.94
CA LYS A 393 11.28 -22.25 10.69
C LYS A 393 11.65 -21.35 9.53
N PHE A 394 12.61 -21.78 8.73
CA PHE A 394 13.09 -21.10 7.54
C PHE A 394 12.66 -21.86 6.31
N ILE A 395 12.22 -21.16 5.27
CA ILE A 395 11.94 -21.69 3.95
C ILE A 395 12.93 -21.09 2.95
N CYS A 396 13.52 -21.92 2.11
CA CYS A 396 14.36 -21.47 0.99
C CYS A 396 13.46 -21.10 -0.19
N LYS A 397 13.49 -19.83 -0.60
CA LYS A 397 12.68 -19.30 -1.71
C LYS A 397 13.43 -18.24 -2.51
N LYS A 398 13.51 -18.42 -3.82
CA LYS A 398 14.20 -17.51 -4.76
C LYS A 398 15.65 -17.28 -4.33
N SER A 399 16.36 -18.37 -4.06
CA SER A 399 17.77 -18.35 -3.64
C SER A 399 18.03 -17.53 -2.36
N SER A 400 17.04 -17.44 -1.46
CA SER A 400 17.20 -16.84 -0.14
C SER A 400 16.40 -17.57 0.93
N TRP A 401 16.97 -17.69 2.13
CA TRP A 401 16.26 -18.13 3.33
C TRP A 401 15.37 -17.03 3.87
N LYS A 402 14.15 -17.40 4.27
CA LYS A 402 13.16 -16.52 4.91
C LYS A 402 12.45 -17.27 6.01
N TYR A 403 11.88 -16.57 6.99
CA TYR A 403 11.00 -17.26 7.95
C TYR A 403 9.73 -17.78 7.22
N ALA A 404 9.40 -19.04 7.47
CA ALA A 404 8.22 -19.69 6.91
C ALA A 404 6.97 -19.21 7.65
N SER A 405 5.94 -18.81 6.90
CA SER A 405 4.64 -18.46 7.47
C SER A 405 3.81 -19.71 7.80
N ASP A 406 2.85 -19.57 8.71
CA ASP A 406 1.91 -20.67 9.06
C ASP A 406 1.15 -21.20 7.83
N ALA A 407 0.83 -20.31 6.88
CA ALA A 407 0.15 -20.69 5.64
C ALA A 407 1.05 -21.55 4.75
N GLU A 408 2.33 -21.22 4.61
CA GLU A 408 3.29 -22.03 3.85
C GLU A 408 3.55 -23.38 4.51
N LEU A 409 3.66 -23.40 5.85
CA LEU A 409 3.84 -24.63 6.60
C LEU A 409 2.64 -25.56 6.46
N LEU A 410 1.42 -25.01 6.50
CA LEU A 410 0.21 -25.75 6.22
C LEU A 410 0.20 -26.30 4.79
N ASP A 411 0.51 -25.46 3.80
CA ASP A 411 0.50 -25.85 2.39
C ASP A 411 1.44 -27.03 2.12
N ILE A 412 2.65 -26.98 2.69
CA ILE A 412 3.63 -28.07 2.63
C ILE A 412 3.10 -29.33 3.32
N ALA A 413 2.55 -29.20 4.53
CA ALA A 413 2.03 -30.35 5.30
C ALA A 413 0.85 -31.03 4.59
N VAL A 414 -0.11 -30.24 4.09
CA VAL A 414 -1.26 -30.76 3.35
C VAL A 414 -0.80 -31.37 2.02
N THR A 415 0.15 -30.74 1.32
CA THR A 415 0.73 -31.29 0.09
C THR A 415 1.39 -32.64 0.31
N ALA A 416 2.15 -32.81 1.40
CA ALA A 416 2.78 -34.08 1.74
C ALA A 416 1.76 -35.20 2.02
N ALA A 417 0.61 -34.86 2.63
CA ALA A 417 -0.42 -35.82 3.00
C ALA A 417 -1.44 -36.12 1.89
N ASN A 418 -1.77 -35.12 1.04
CA ASN A 418 -2.90 -35.18 0.11
C ASN A 418 -2.53 -34.89 -1.35
N GLY A 419 -1.24 -34.63 -1.65
CA GLY A 419 -0.78 -34.19 -2.96
C GLY A 419 -0.93 -32.66 -3.16
N ALA A 420 -0.28 -32.14 -4.20
CA ALA A 420 -0.21 -30.71 -4.44
C ALA A 420 -1.58 -30.09 -4.82
N CYS A 421 -1.80 -28.85 -4.39
CA CYS A 421 -2.87 -28.03 -4.92
C CYS A 421 -2.45 -27.51 -6.30
N THR A 422 -3.29 -27.74 -7.31
CA THR A 422 -3.07 -27.42 -8.71
C THR A 422 -4.34 -26.82 -9.31
N SER A 423 -4.27 -26.29 -10.52
CA SER A 423 -5.46 -25.84 -11.24
C SER A 423 -6.49 -26.95 -11.47
N ALA A 424 -6.07 -28.22 -11.54
CA ALA A 424 -6.95 -29.36 -11.82
C ALA A 424 -7.83 -29.75 -10.63
N ASN A 425 -7.41 -29.45 -9.40
CA ASN A 425 -8.14 -29.72 -8.17
C ASN A 425 -8.50 -28.42 -7.40
N ASN A 426 -8.49 -27.27 -8.07
CA ASN A 426 -8.93 -26.01 -7.48
C ASN A 426 -10.40 -26.10 -7.04
N GLY A 427 -10.69 -25.72 -5.81
CA GLY A 427 -12.01 -25.89 -5.17
C GLY A 427 -12.19 -27.22 -4.42
N SER A 428 -11.22 -28.14 -4.52
CA SER A 428 -11.26 -29.39 -3.75
C SER A 428 -10.95 -29.16 -2.28
N ILE A 429 -11.54 -30.00 -1.43
CA ILE A 429 -11.40 -29.93 0.02
C ILE A 429 -10.87 -31.27 0.52
N VAL A 430 -9.84 -31.21 1.36
CA VAL A 430 -9.21 -32.39 1.96
C VAL A 430 -9.18 -32.28 3.47
N LYS A 431 -9.22 -33.43 4.13
CA LYS A 431 -9.06 -33.51 5.58
C LYS A 431 -7.58 -33.54 5.94
N HIS A 432 -7.20 -32.80 6.96
CA HIS A 432 -5.85 -32.75 7.52
C HIS A 432 -5.93 -32.80 9.06
N GLU A 433 -4.81 -33.05 9.74
CA GLU A 433 -4.76 -33.14 11.21
C GLU A 433 -5.27 -31.86 11.88
N SER A 434 -5.05 -30.70 11.25
CA SER A 434 -5.46 -29.38 11.73
C SER A 434 -6.88 -28.97 11.31
N GLY A 435 -7.67 -29.86 10.72
CA GLY A 435 -9.03 -29.59 10.23
C GLY A 435 -9.20 -29.90 8.74
N TYR A 436 -9.71 -28.93 7.97
CA TYR A 436 -9.88 -29.06 6.53
C TYR A 436 -9.02 -28.04 5.78
N ALA A 437 -8.61 -28.39 4.58
CA ALA A 437 -7.88 -27.50 3.68
C ALA A 437 -8.57 -27.41 2.32
N LEU A 438 -8.66 -26.20 1.77
CA LEU A 438 -9.19 -25.87 0.46
C LEU A 438 -8.04 -25.63 -0.50
N CYS A 439 -8.04 -26.31 -1.65
CA CYS A 439 -7.13 -25.97 -2.73
C CYS A 439 -7.65 -24.72 -3.45
N GLN A 440 -6.93 -23.61 -3.37
CA GLN A 440 -7.27 -22.38 -4.06
C GLN A 440 -6.02 -21.68 -4.59
N ASN A 441 -6.02 -21.33 -5.88
CA ASN A 441 -4.90 -20.63 -6.53
C ASN A 441 -3.56 -21.38 -6.35
N SER A 442 -3.56 -22.70 -6.54
CA SER A 442 -2.38 -23.57 -6.40
C SER A 442 -1.76 -23.59 -5.00
N THR A 443 -2.54 -23.27 -3.96
CA THR A 443 -2.14 -23.37 -2.56
C THR A 443 -3.25 -23.99 -1.72
N TRP A 444 -2.87 -24.86 -0.78
CA TRP A 444 -3.78 -25.35 0.25
C TRP A 444 -3.95 -24.32 1.34
N LYS A 445 -5.20 -23.90 1.56
CA LYS A 445 -5.57 -22.91 2.58
C LYS A 445 -6.39 -23.57 3.67
N LYS A 446 -6.15 -23.21 4.94
CA LYS A 446 -6.96 -23.70 6.06
C LYS A 446 -8.40 -23.24 5.91
N LEU A 447 -9.34 -24.16 6.08
CA LEU A 447 -10.75 -23.84 6.25
C LEU A 447 -11.08 -23.71 7.73
N ASN A 448 -11.80 -22.63 8.07
CA ASN A 448 -12.36 -22.43 9.40
C ASN A 448 -13.74 -23.09 9.54
N ALA A 449 -14.47 -23.24 8.44
CA ALA A 449 -15.76 -23.93 8.40
C ALA A 449 -15.59 -25.45 8.27
N THR A 450 -16.49 -26.20 8.91
CA THR A 450 -16.58 -27.65 8.68
C THR A 450 -17.40 -27.89 7.41
N PRO A 451 -16.87 -28.63 6.41
CA PRO A 451 -17.62 -28.93 5.19
C PRO A 451 -18.88 -29.76 5.45
N VAL A 452 -19.92 -29.48 4.69
CA VAL A 452 -21.23 -30.17 4.75
C VAL A 452 -21.44 -30.95 3.46
N ASP A 453 -22.10 -32.12 3.54
CA ASP A 453 -22.52 -32.85 2.34
C ASP A 453 -23.78 -32.22 1.74
N TYR A 454 -23.61 -31.35 0.74
CA TYR A 454 -24.75 -30.70 0.08
C TYR A 454 -25.35 -31.50 -1.08
N SER A 455 -25.10 -32.81 -1.18
CA SER A 455 -25.58 -33.63 -2.30
C SER A 455 -27.08 -33.53 -2.55
N LYS A 456 -27.90 -33.42 -1.49
CA LYS A 456 -29.36 -33.27 -1.61
C LYS A 456 -29.77 -31.91 -2.16
N GLY A 457 -29.23 -30.82 -1.59
CA GLY A 457 -29.47 -29.47 -2.07
C GLY A 457 -28.98 -29.30 -3.51
N ARG A 458 -27.83 -29.88 -3.86
CA ARG A 458 -27.26 -29.85 -5.22
C ARG A 458 -28.13 -30.60 -6.22
N ALA A 459 -28.66 -31.77 -5.85
CA ALA A 459 -29.60 -32.51 -6.67
C ALA A 459 -30.88 -31.71 -6.93
N MET A 460 -31.42 -31.03 -5.91
CA MET A 460 -32.57 -30.14 -6.09
C MET A 460 -32.22 -28.92 -6.96
N ASN A 461 -31.07 -28.27 -6.74
CA ASN A 461 -30.62 -27.12 -7.52
C ASN A 461 -30.54 -27.45 -9.02
N LYS A 462 -29.99 -28.62 -9.34
CA LYS A 462 -29.95 -29.13 -10.72
C LYS A 462 -31.35 -29.38 -11.29
N LYS A 463 -32.31 -29.81 -10.47
CA LYS A 463 -33.70 -30.04 -10.90
C LYS A 463 -34.45 -28.72 -11.13
N LEU A 464 -34.15 -27.69 -10.34
CA LEU A 464 -34.66 -26.34 -10.56
C LEU A 464 -34.17 -25.80 -11.91
N GLY A 465 -32.87 -25.93 -12.19
CA GLY A 465 -32.26 -25.55 -13.47
C GLY A 465 -32.64 -24.14 -13.90
N ALA A 466 -33.13 -24.02 -15.13
CA ALA A 466 -33.70 -22.81 -15.67
C ALA A 466 -35.19 -22.67 -15.31
N GLY A 467 -35.54 -21.56 -14.67
CA GLY A 467 -36.89 -21.25 -14.23
C GLY A 467 -37.32 -19.83 -14.56
N ILE A 468 -38.57 -19.53 -14.19
CA ILE A 468 -39.17 -18.20 -14.36
C ILE A 468 -40.10 -17.87 -13.19
N ASN A 469 -40.18 -16.59 -12.82
CA ASN A 469 -41.07 -16.09 -11.79
C ASN A 469 -42.47 -15.80 -12.37
N LEU A 470 -43.50 -16.19 -11.62
CA LEU A 470 -44.87 -15.71 -11.81
C LEU A 470 -45.14 -14.57 -10.82
N GLY A 471 -44.44 -13.46 -11.02
CA GLY A 471 -44.53 -12.27 -10.17
C GLY A 471 -45.75 -11.39 -10.44
N ASN A 472 -45.91 -10.38 -9.59
CA ASN A 472 -47.04 -9.46 -9.47
C ASN A 472 -48.42 -10.13 -9.33
N ALA A 473 -48.45 -11.36 -8.86
CA ALA A 473 -49.63 -12.19 -8.72
C ALA A 473 -49.95 -12.47 -7.24
N TRP A 474 -49.54 -13.61 -6.69
CA TRP A 474 -49.84 -14.02 -5.31
C TRP A 474 -49.20 -13.14 -4.23
N GLU A 475 -48.20 -12.33 -4.57
CA GLU A 475 -47.62 -11.31 -3.71
C GLU A 475 -48.33 -9.94 -3.78
N SER A 476 -49.31 -9.81 -4.67
CA SER A 476 -50.09 -8.59 -4.85
C SER A 476 -51.01 -8.27 -3.66
N LYS A 477 -51.56 -7.05 -3.65
CA LYS A 477 -52.48 -6.54 -2.60
C LYS A 477 -53.94 -7.02 -2.73
N GLY A 478 -54.16 -8.16 -3.41
CA GLY A 478 -55.50 -8.72 -3.63
C GLY A 478 -56.18 -9.10 -2.31
N GLN A 479 -57.47 -8.80 -2.19
CA GLN A 479 -58.28 -9.20 -1.01
C GLN A 479 -58.52 -10.73 -1.03
N LYS A 480 -58.79 -11.30 0.15
CA LYS A 480 -59.00 -12.74 0.46
C LYS A 480 -59.65 -13.56 -0.64
N GLY A 481 -59.31 -14.85 -0.72
CA GLY A 481 -59.92 -15.80 -1.64
C GLY A 481 -58.96 -16.35 -2.69
N SER A 482 -59.47 -17.26 -3.52
CA SER A 482 -58.69 -17.91 -4.58
C SER A 482 -58.39 -17.02 -5.78
N SER A 483 -58.90 -15.79 -5.81
CA SER A 483 -58.60 -14.76 -6.83
C SER A 483 -57.68 -13.65 -6.30
N ALA A 484 -57.01 -13.90 -5.16
CA ALA A 484 -56.14 -12.90 -4.53
C ALA A 484 -54.84 -12.65 -5.32
N ASP A 485 -54.50 -13.54 -6.25
CA ASP A 485 -53.43 -13.37 -7.23
C ASP A 485 -53.68 -12.21 -8.21
N CYS A 486 -54.93 -11.81 -8.41
CA CYS A 486 -55.29 -10.72 -9.33
C CYS A 486 -55.14 -9.30 -8.75
N GLY A 487 -54.60 -9.13 -7.54
CA GLY A 487 -54.65 -7.87 -6.79
C GLY A 487 -54.00 -6.65 -7.47
N TRP A 488 -53.04 -6.88 -8.36
CA TRP A 488 -52.42 -5.84 -9.21
C TRP A 488 -52.81 -5.95 -10.68
N GLY A 489 -53.85 -6.72 -10.99
CA GLY A 489 -54.35 -6.92 -12.36
C GLY A 489 -53.58 -7.98 -13.16
N ASN A 490 -52.70 -8.77 -12.53
CA ASN A 490 -51.92 -9.83 -13.16
C ASN A 490 -52.25 -11.21 -12.57
N CYS A 491 -53.44 -11.73 -12.89
CA CYS A 491 -53.83 -13.07 -12.48
C CYS A 491 -52.98 -14.15 -13.17
N ILE A 492 -52.64 -15.21 -12.45
CA ILE A 492 -52.05 -16.41 -13.05
C ILE A 492 -53.15 -17.15 -13.80
N LYS A 493 -52.87 -17.49 -15.06
CA LYS A 493 -53.78 -18.28 -15.88
C LYS A 493 -53.26 -19.70 -16.00
N ASP A 494 -54.16 -20.69 -15.97
CA ASP A 494 -53.82 -22.11 -16.07
C ASP A 494 -52.93 -22.42 -17.28
N GLU A 495 -53.16 -21.76 -18.44
CA GLU A 495 -52.36 -21.99 -19.64
C GLU A 495 -50.89 -21.56 -19.51
N TYR A 496 -50.55 -20.70 -18.55
CA TYR A 496 -49.19 -20.19 -18.36
C TYR A 496 -48.20 -21.31 -18.03
N PHE A 497 -48.59 -22.28 -17.21
CA PHE A 497 -47.71 -23.41 -16.87
C PHE A 497 -47.32 -24.24 -18.10
N LYS A 498 -48.27 -24.45 -19.01
CA LYS A 498 -47.99 -25.14 -20.28
C LYS A 498 -47.10 -24.29 -21.18
N ILE A 499 -47.35 -22.99 -21.28
CA ILE A 499 -46.52 -22.06 -22.08
C ILE A 499 -45.06 -22.05 -21.58
N ILE A 500 -44.87 -22.01 -20.26
CA ILE A 500 -43.56 -22.08 -19.61
C ILE A 500 -42.88 -23.41 -19.94
N LYS A 501 -43.58 -24.54 -19.78
CA LYS A 501 -43.01 -25.86 -20.06
C LYS A 501 -42.66 -26.04 -21.53
N ASP A 502 -43.54 -25.63 -22.44
CA ASP A 502 -43.33 -25.72 -23.89
C ASP A 502 -42.14 -24.86 -24.36
N ALA A 503 -41.81 -23.78 -23.63
CA ALA A 503 -40.62 -22.98 -23.89
C ALA A 503 -39.32 -23.68 -23.46
N GLY A 504 -39.41 -24.67 -22.57
CA GLY A 504 -38.32 -25.55 -22.14
C GLY A 504 -37.96 -25.44 -20.65
N PHE A 505 -38.53 -24.49 -19.91
CA PHE A 505 -38.21 -24.28 -18.49
C PHE A 505 -38.50 -25.51 -17.62
N GLN A 506 -37.74 -25.65 -16.53
CA GLN A 506 -37.82 -26.78 -15.60
C GLN A 506 -38.54 -26.43 -14.29
N SER A 507 -38.63 -25.14 -13.95
CA SER A 507 -39.21 -24.70 -12.69
C SER A 507 -39.94 -23.36 -12.79
N VAL A 508 -40.80 -23.12 -11.81
CA VAL A 508 -41.48 -21.82 -11.59
C VAL A 508 -41.30 -21.38 -10.15
N ARG A 509 -41.09 -20.09 -9.95
CA ARG A 509 -41.10 -19.46 -8.62
C ARG A 509 -42.41 -18.70 -8.45
N LEU A 510 -43.08 -18.96 -7.33
CA LEU A 510 -44.34 -18.33 -6.91
C LEU A 510 -44.07 -17.41 -5.71
N PRO A 511 -43.85 -16.11 -5.94
CA PRO A 511 -43.93 -15.07 -4.91
C PRO A 511 -45.27 -15.07 -4.18
N VAL A 512 -45.32 -15.20 -2.85
CA VAL A 512 -46.60 -15.16 -2.11
C VAL A 512 -46.55 -14.23 -0.90
N ARG A 513 -47.57 -13.37 -0.76
CA ARG A 513 -47.73 -12.47 0.41
C ARG A 513 -48.75 -13.05 1.40
N TRP A 514 -48.39 -14.17 2.05
CA TRP A 514 -49.24 -14.89 3.03
C TRP A 514 -49.72 -14.03 4.20
N ASN A 515 -48.89 -13.07 4.63
CA ASN A 515 -49.14 -12.17 5.75
C ASN A 515 -50.27 -11.17 5.52
N TYR A 516 -50.64 -10.90 4.25
CA TYR A 516 -51.55 -9.80 3.92
C TYR A 516 -52.96 -10.01 4.47
N ASP A 517 -53.46 -11.24 4.44
CA ASP A 517 -54.83 -11.58 4.80
C ASP A 517 -54.97 -12.67 5.88
N ALA A 518 -53.84 -13.18 6.39
CA ALA A 518 -53.79 -14.06 7.55
C ALA A 518 -54.25 -13.36 8.84
N GLU A 519 -54.79 -14.15 9.77
CA GLU A 519 -55.26 -13.63 11.06
C GLU A 519 -54.12 -12.98 11.87
N GLN A 520 -54.49 -11.96 12.66
CA GLN A 520 -53.55 -11.21 13.50
C GLN A 520 -53.28 -11.91 14.84
N ASN A 521 -54.18 -12.78 15.28
CA ASN A 521 -54.07 -13.50 16.54
C ASN A 521 -53.59 -14.94 16.30
N SER A 522 -52.86 -15.50 17.26
CA SER A 522 -52.48 -16.92 17.26
C SER A 522 -53.72 -17.82 17.06
N PRO A 523 -53.67 -18.83 16.18
CA PRO A 523 -52.49 -19.41 15.53
C PRO A 523 -52.03 -18.70 14.24
N TYR A 524 -52.52 -17.48 13.97
CA TYR A 524 -52.21 -16.70 12.77
C TYR A 524 -52.69 -17.42 11.50
N THR A 525 -53.93 -17.89 11.54
CA THR A 525 -54.53 -18.73 10.50
C THR A 525 -54.40 -18.09 9.12
N LEU A 526 -53.85 -18.83 8.15
CA LEU A 526 -53.77 -18.39 6.76
C LEU A 526 -55.16 -18.24 6.15
N ASP A 527 -55.31 -17.35 5.17
CA ASP A 527 -56.52 -17.32 4.35
C ASP A 527 -56.65 -18.63 3.56
N ASN A 528 -57.76 -19.35 3.78
CA ASN A 528 -57.98 -20.65 3.14
C ASN A 528 -58.07 -20.53 1.61
N GLY A 529 -58.61 -19.43 1.11
CA GLY A 529 -58.69 -19.16 -0.32
C GLY A 529 -57.32 -19.02 -0.95
N ARG A 530 -56.46 -18.16 -0.38
CA ARG A 530 -55.07 -18.00 -0.82
C ARG A 530 -54.29 -19.31 -0.78
N LEU A 531 -54.35 -20.04 0.34
CA LEU A 531 -53.68 -21.35 0.46
C LEU A 531 -54.17 -22.35 -0.58
N SER A 532 -55.48 -22.44 -0.81
CA SER A 532 -56.04 -23.35 -1.81
C SER A 532 -55.69 -22.95 -3.25
N GLY A 533 -55.64 -21.65 -3.54
CA GLY A 533 -55.27 -21.14 -4.86
C GLY A 533 -53.80 -21.38 -5.19
N VAL A 534 -52.89 -21.06 -4.26
CA VAL A 534 -51.45 -21.37 -4.43
C VAL A 534 -51.25 -22.87 -4.64
N LYS A 535 -51.96 -23.73 -3.90
CA LYS A 535 -51.90 -25.18 -4.12
C LYS A 535 -52.42 -25.60 -5.50
N ALA A 536 -53.49 -24.97 -6.00
CA ALA A 536 -54.00 -25.26 -7.33
C ALA A 536 -52.96 -24.92 -8.42
N ASP A 537 -52.28 -23.79 -8.29
CA ASP A 537 -51.18 -23.40 -9.19
C ASP A 537 -49.96 -24.32 -9.10
N ILE A 538 -49.62 -24.78 -7.88
CA ILE A 538 -48.60 -25.82 -7.70
C ILE A 538 -49.01 -27.11 -8.44
N ASP A 539 -50.25 -27.57 -8.27
CA ASP A 539 -50.76 -28.77 -8.93
C ASP A 539 -50.70 -28.64 -10.46
N LEU A 540 -51.06 -27.46 -11.01
CA LEU A 540 -50.97 -27.16 -12.43
C LEU A 540 -49.52 -27.16 -12.94
N ALA A 541 -48.59 -26.55 -12.22
CA ALA A 541 -47.16 -26.57 -12.55
C ALA A 541 -46.60 -27.99 -12.54
N LEU A 542 -46.89 -28.76 -11.49
CA LEU A 542 -46.45 -30.14 -11.35
C LEU A 542 -47.03 -31.05 -12.43
N ALA A 543 -48.27 -30.82 -12.87
CA ALA A 543 -48.88 -31.54 -13.99
C ALA A 543 -48.15 -31.32 -15.32
N GLN A 544 -47.44 -30.19 -15.48
CA GLN A 544 -46.54 -29.95 -16.62
C GLN A 544 -45.11 -30.46 -16.38
N GLY A 545 -44.83 -31.04 -15.20
CA GLY A 545 -43.49 -31.48 -14.81
C GLY A 545 -42.53 -30.31 -14.52
N LEU A 546 -43.05 -29.22 -13.95
CA LEU A 546 -42.27 -28.09 -13.44
C LEU A 546 -42.08 -28.24 -11.92
N VAL A 547 -40.87 -28.01 -11.40
CA VAL A 547 -40.63 -27.87 -9.95
C VAL A 547 -41.09 -26.49 -9.49
N VAL A 548 -41.58 -26.36 -8.25
CA VAL A 548 -42.10 -25.08 -7.74
C VAL A 548 -41.30 -24.56 -6.56
N ILE A 549 -40.89 -23.30 -6.60
CA ILE A 549 -40.41 -22.55 -5.43
C ILE A 549 -41.57 -21.73 -4.87
N VAL A 550 -41.80 -21.80 -3.55
CA VAL A 550 -42.80 -20.98 -2.85
C VAL A 550 -42.13 -20.25 -1.70
N ASN A 551 -42.45 -18.97 -1.51
CA ASN A 551 -41.84 -18.15 -0.49
C ASN A 551 -42.83 -17.30 0.34
N PHE A 552 -42.28 -16.52 1.27
CA PHE A 552 -42.90 -15.28 1.76
C PHE A 552 -42.23 -14.11 1.04
N HIS A 553 -43.00 -13.30 0.32
CA HIS A 553 -42.45 -12.28 -0.56
C HIS A 553 -42.43 -10.86 0.05
N HIS A 554 -43.49 -10.06 -0.14
CA HIS A 554 -43.57 -8.69 0.38
C HIS A 554 -44.03 -8.61 1.85
N TYR A 555 -43.23 -9.15 2.78
CA TYR A 555 -43.51 -9.06 4.22
C TYR A 555 -43.05 -7.71 4.81
N GLU A 556 -43.66 -6.62 4.34
CA GLU A 556 -43.33 -5.24 4.72
C GLU A 556 -43.40 -5.01 6.25
N GLU A 557 -44.37 -5.60 6.95
CA GLU A 557 -44.54 -5.40 8.40
C GLU A 557 -43.33 -5.91 9.19
N LEU A 558 -42.78 -7.07 8.79
CA LEU A 558 -41.64 -7.68 9.45
C LEU A 558 -40.38 -6.82 9.30
N ASN A 559 -40.11 -6.32 8.09
CA ASN A 559 -39.00 -5.39 7.83
C ASN A 559 -39.20 -4.07 8.59
N ASN A 560 -40.40 -3.49 8.56
CA ASN A 560 -40.71 -2.24 9.26
C ASN A 560 -40.52 -2.35 10.79
N TYR A 561 -40.92 -3.46 11.40
CA TYR A 561 -40.67 -3.71 12.81
C TYR A 561 -39.19 -3.92 13.11
N ALA A 562 -38.43 -4.54 12.19
CA ALA A 562 -36.99 -4.72 12.35
C ALA A 562 -36.23 -3.39 12.32
N VAL A 563 -36.60 -2.46 11.42
CA VAL A 563 -36.07 -1.08 11.39
C VAL A 563 -36.28 -0.36 12.72
N ASN A 564 -37.44 -0.57 13.33
CA ASN A 564 -37.81 0.08 14.58
C ASN A 564 -37.47 -0.76 15.83
N TYR A 565 -36.63 -1.79 15.69
CA TYR A 565 -36.36 -2.75 16.78
C TYR A 565 -35.89 -2.05 18.05
N ASP A 566 -34.95 -1.10 17.95
CA ASP A 566 -34.39 -0.42 19.13
C ASP A 566 -35.45 0.43 19.87
N ARG A 567 -36.55 0.81 19.21
CA ARG A 567 -37.68 1.54 19.81
C ARG A 567 -38.83 0.64 20.26
N ASN A 568 -39.03 -0.50 19.60
CA ASN A 568 -40.10 -1.45 19.90
C ASN A 568 -39.68 -2.91 19.67
N PRO A 569 -38.80 -3.47 20.53
CA PRO A 569 -38.35 -4.86 20.38
C PRO A 569 -39.53 -5.85 20.43
N SER A 570 -40.51 -5.60 21.30
CA SER A 570 -41.71 -6.45 21.44
C SER A 570 -42.55 -6.51 20.17
N GLY A 571 -42.59 -5.44 19.37
CA GLY A 571 -43.30 -5.42 18.09
C GLY A 571 -42.68 -6.41 17.11
N TYR A 572 -41.36 -6.37 16.97
CA TYR A 572 -40.62 -7.32 16.14
C TYR A 572 -40.80 -8.77 16.62
N GLU A 573 -40.64 -9.04 17.92
CA GLU A 573 -40.81 -10.39 18.46
C GLU A 573 -42.23 -10.95 18.25
N ASN A 574 -43.25 -10.10 18.29
CA ASN A 574 -44.62 -10.51 18.00
C ASN A 574 -44.84 -10.79 16.51
N GLU A 575 -44.28 -9.97 15.62
CA GLU A 575 -44.38 -10.20 14.17
C GLU A 575 -43.57 -11.43 13.74
N LYS A 576 -42.39 -11.67 14.35
CA LYS A 576 -41.62 -12.90 14.18
C LYS A 576 -42.44 -14.13 14.58
N LYS A 577 -43.13 -14.12 15.72
CA LYS A 577 -44.04 -15.22 16.11
C LYS A 577 -45.16 -15.45 15.11
N ARG A 578 -45.72 -14.38 14.55
CA ARG A 578 -46.74 -14.45 13.50
C ARG A 578 -46.20 -15.08 12.22
N PHE A 579 -45.04 -14.63 11.75
CA PHE A 579 -44.32 -15.23 10.62
C PHE A 579 -44.07 -16.73 10.81
N LEU A 580 -43.55 -17.13 11.98
CA LEU A 580 -43.28 -18.54 12.29
C LEU A 580 -44.55 -19.40 12.37
N GLY A 581 -45.64 -18.88 12.94
CA GLY A 581 -46.93 -19.57 12.99
C GLY A 581 -47.58 -19.76 11.62
N MET A 582 -47.38 -18.81 10.70
CA MET A 582 -47.78 -18.98 9.30
C MET A 582 -46.88 -19.97 8.57
N TRP A 583 -45.56 -19.92 8.77
CA TRP A 583 -44.62 -20.90 8.19
C TRP A 583 -44.92 -22.33 8.64
N GLU A 584 -45.36 -22.55 9.89
CA GLU A 584 -45.80 -23.88 10.33
C GLU A 584 -46.96 -24.41 9.46
N GLN A 585 -47.94 -23.56 9.14
CA GLN A 585 -49.08 -23.93 8.30
C GLN A 585 -48.67 -24.15 6.84
N VAL A 586 -47.86 -23.25 6.26
CA VAL A 586 -47.34 -23.39 4.90
C VAL A 586 -46.51 -24.66 4.78
N ALA A 587 -45.56 -24.90 5.69
CA ALA A 587 -44.71 -26.09 5.66
C ALA A 587 -45.52 -27.38 5.75
N LYS A 588 -46.53 -27.47 6.63
CA LYS A 588 -47.44 -28.63 6.70
C LYS A 588 -48.19 -28.85 5.38
N ALA A 589 -48.70 -27.78 4.78
CA ALA A 589 -49.42 -27.87 3.52
C ALA A 589 -48.50 -28.33 2.37
N MET A 590 -47.28 -27.79 2.29
CA MET A 590 -46.31 -28.13 1.25
C MET A 590 -45.66 -29.50 1.44
N ASN A 591 -45.63 -30.03 2.68
CA ASN A 591 -45.16 -31.38 2.95
C ASN A 591 -46.03 -32.48 2.34
N ALA A 592 -47.25 -32.15 1.88
CA ALA A 592 -48.11 -33.09 1.15
C ALA A 592 -47.58 -33.43 -0.26
N TYR A 593 -46.74 -32.57 -0.83
CA TYR A 593 -46.05 -32.82 -2.11
C TYR A 593 -44.80 -33.67 -1.90
N ALA A 594 -44.29 -34.33 -2.95
CA ALA A 594 -43.03 -35.07 -2.86
C ALA A 594 -41.85 -34.12 -2.59
N ASP A 595 -40.78 -34.62 -1.99
CA ASP A 595 -39.63 -33.81 -1.57
C ASP A 595 -38.88 -33.16 -2.72
N ASP A 596 -38.97 -33.73 -3.92
CA ASP A 596 -38.35 -33.24 -5.13
C ASP A 596 -39.27 -32.35 -5.99
N GLN A 597 -40.46 -31.99 -5.50
CA GLN A 597 -41.47 -31.23 -6.25
C GLN A 597 -41.59 -29.76 -5.84
N VAL A 598 -41.40 -29.46 -4.55
CA VAL A 598 -41.59 -28.11 -3.99
C VAL A 598 -40.38 -27.74 -3.13
N VAL A 599 -39.87 -26.53 -3.35
CA VAL A 599 -38.79 -25.90 -2.57
C VAL A 599 -39.36 -24.74 -1.76
N LEU A 600 -38.90 -24.59 -0.52
CA LEU A 600 -39.40 -23.57 0.41
C LEU A 600 -38.33 -22.49 0.62
N GLU A 601 -38.57 -21.30 0.09
CA GLU A 601 -37.72 -20.13 0.27
C GLU A 601 -38.25 -19.26 1.42
N ILE A 602 -37.41 -19.03 2.43
CA ILE A 602 -37.90 -18.57 3.74
C ILE A 602 -38.52 -17.17 3.70
N LEU A 603 -37.82 -16.22 3.09
CA LEU A 603 -38.24 -14.82 3.03
C LEU A 603 -37.48 -14.12 1.91
N ASN A 604 -38.22 -13.41 1.06
CA ASN A 604 -37.70 -12.57 0.01
C ASN A 604 -37.10 -11.28 0.56
N GLU A 605 -35.93 -10.94 0.06
CA GLU A 605 -35.23 -9.67 0.23
C GLU A 605 -35.28 -9.11 1.64
N PRO A 606 -34.75 -9.80 2.67
CA PRO A 606 -34.54 -9.18 3.96
C PRO A 606 -33.73 -7.90 3.79
N HIS A 607 -34.25 -6.77 4.28
CA HIS A 607 -33.61 -5.46 4.16
C HIS A 607 -33.96 -4.58 5.35
N ASP A 608 -33.10 -3.59 5.59
CA ASP A 608 -33.17 -2.68 6.73
C ASP A 608 -33.19 -3.40 8.11
N MET A 609 -32.72 -4.65 8.14
CA MET A 609 -32.50 -5.46 9.34
C MET A 609 -31.00 -5.51 9.66
N LYS A 610 -30.62 -5.71 10.91
CA LYS A 610 -29.23 -6.08 11.28
C LYS A 610 -29.00 -7.55 10.87
N ASN A 611 -27.80 -7.92 10.42
CA ASN A 611 -27.49 -9.31 9.99
C ASN A 611 -27.88 -10.35 11.06
N LYS A 612 -27.59 -10.07 12.33
CA LYS A 612 -27.98 -10.95 13.45
C LYS A 612 -29.49 -11.21 13.53
N GLN A 613 -30.32 -10.24 13.15
CA GLN A 613 -31.77 -10.39 13.13
C GLN A 613 -32.22 -11.23 11.92
N VAL A 614 -31.58 -11.05 10.77
CA VAL A 614 -31.81 -11.91 9.60
C VAL A 614 -31.45 -13.36 9.93
N ASP A 615 -30.27 -13.60 10.52
CA ASP A 615 -29.83 -14.93 10.93
C ASP A 615 -30.81 -15.58 11.91
N ASP A 616 -31.19 -14.86 12.97
CA ASP A 616 -32.14 -15.35 13.97
C ASP A 616 -33.52 -15.66 13.37
N LEU A 617 -34.02 -14.81 12.48
CA LEU A 617 -35.28 -15.01 11.77
C LEU A 617 -35.24 -16.23 10.84
N MET A 618 -34.22 -16.30 9.98
CA MET A 618 -34.03 -17.36 8.99
C MET A 618 -33.83 -18.72 9.68
N MET A 619 -33.01 -18.77 10.73
CA MET A 619 -32.78 -20.00 11.50
C MET A 619 -34.01 -20.44 12.28
N SER A 620 -34.78 -19.51 12.84
CA SER A 620 -36.05 -19.85 13.52
C SER A 620 -37.08 -20.41 12.53
N ALA A 621 -37.18 -19.83 11.33
CA ALA A 621 -38.07 -20.34 10.29
C ALA A 621 -37.59 -21.69 9.75
N TYR A 622 -36.29 -21.87 9.57
CA TYR A 622 -35.68 -23.15 9.22
C TYR A 622 -36.08 -24.26 10.20
N GLU A 623 -36.00 -24.03 11.52
CA GLU A 623 -36.41 -25.01 12.52
C GLU A 623 -37.89 -25.37 12.41
N VAL A 624 -38.75 -24.38 12.20
CA VAL A 624 -40.20 -24.59 11.99
C VAL A 624 -40.47 -25.38 10.71
N ILE A 625 -39.84 -25.01 9.60
CA ILE A 625 -40.02 -25.68 8.31
C ILE A 625 -39.49 -27.11 8.42
N ARG A 626 -38.27 -27.31 8.92
CA ARG A 626 -37.65 -28.63 9.01
C ARG A 626 -38.41 -29.58 9.94
N LYS A 627 -39.05 -29.06 11.00
CA LYS A 627 -39.97 -29.83 11.86
C LYS A 627 -41.24 -30.29 11.13
N ASN A 628 -41.80 -29.46 10.25
CA ASN A 628 -43.10 -29.69 9.63
C ASN A 628 -43.03 -30.24 8.20
N ALA A 629 -41.87 -30.10 7.55
CA ALA A 629 -41.56 -30.52 6.19
C ALA A 629 -40.11 -31.06 6.13
N PRO A 630 -39.80 -32.18 6.80
CA PRO A 630 -38.43 -32.63 7.05
C PRO A 630 -37.63 -32.95 5.80
N GLY A 631 -38.28 -33.38 4.72
CA GLY A 631 -37.62 -33.77 3.47
C GLY A 631 -37.44 -32.66 2.43
N LYS A 632 -38.10 -31.50 2.60
CA LYS A 632 -38.10 -30.43 1.59
C LYS A 632 -36.76 -29.70 1.51
N THR A 633 -36.32 -29.31 0.32
CA THR A 633 -35.18 -28.38 0.23
C THR A 633 -35.61 -26.99 0.70
N ILE A 634 -34.76 -26.34 1.50
CA ILE A 634 -35.01 -24.98 2.01
C ILE A 634 -34.03 -23.99 1.38
N MET A 635 -34.53 -22.86 0.93
CA MET A 635 -33.73 -21.76 0.40
C MET A 635 -33.57 -20.64 1.44
N PHE A 636 -32.32 -20.19 1.58
CA PHE A 636 -31.93 -19.08 2.44
C PHE A 636 -31.51 -17.88 1.61
N GLU A 637 -31.89 -16.70 2.09
CA GLU A 637 -31.45 -15.42 1.55
C GLU A 637 -30.59 -14.68 2.58
N GLY A 638 -29.73 -13.81 2.07
CA GLY A 638 -29.01 -12.83 2.88
C GLY A 638 -29.76 -11.50 3.00
N ASN A 639 -29.20 -10.62 3.83
CA ASN A 639 -29.69 -9.24 3.99
C ASN A 639 -29.51 -8.42 2.69
N GLY A 640 -29.83 -7.12 2.76
CA GLY A 640 -29.51 -6.15 1.72
C GLY A 640 -30.21 -6.45 0.39
N TYR A 641 -31.47 -6.87 0.45
CA TYR A 641 -32.28 -7.25 -0.71
C TYR A 641 -31.74 -8.50 -1.44
N SER A 642 -31.48 -9.57 -0.69
CA SER A 642 -31.05 -10.87 -1.24
C SER A 642 -29.76 -10.79 -2.08
N LYS A 643 -28.84 -9.87 -1.77
CA LYS A 643 -27.59 -9.75 -2.54
C LYS A 643 -26.68 -10.96 -2.31
N PHE A 644 -26.20 -11.58 -3.40
CA PHE A 644 -25.19 -12.65 -3.32
C PHE A 644 -23.96 -12.30 -2.50
N ALA A 645 -23.56 -11.03 -2.50
CA ALA A 645 -22.43 -10.52 -1.72
C ALA A 645 -22.60 -10.71 -0.19
N GLN A 646 -23.81 -11.04 0.30
CA GLN A 646 -24.06 -11.30 1.72
C GLN A 646 -23.79 -12.74 2.16
N ILE A 647 -23.34 -13.64 1.29
CA ILE A 647 -23.07 -15.04 1.67
C ILE A 647 -22.08 -15.17 2.84
N SER A 648 -21.12 -14.24 3.00
CA SER A 648 -20.20 -14.24 4.16
C SER A 648 -20.82 -13.71 5.46
N ASN A 649 -22.01 -13.12 5.39
CA ASN A 649 -22.70 -12.42 6.46
C ASN A 649 -23.98 -13.13 6.93
N VAL A 650 -24.31 -14.28 6.36
CA VAL A 650 -25.42 -15.13 6.80
C VAL A 650 -24.92 -16.23 7.72
N GLN A 651 -25.80 -16.76 8.56
CA GLN A 651 -25.62 -18.00 9.29
C GLN A 651 -26.53 -19.09 8.66
N LEU A 652 -25.93 -20.22 8.26
CA LEU A 652 -26.66 -21.37 7.71
C LEU A 652 -26.50 -22.61 8.61
N PRO A 653 -27.52 -23.50 8.65
CA PRO A 653 -27.42 -24.76 9.37
C PRO A 653 -26.45 -25.72 8.67
N ALA A 654 -25.87 -26.66 9.42
CA ALA A 654 -25.16 -27.81 8.86
C ALA A 654 -26.13 -28.86 8.28
N ASP A 655 -26.98 -28.43 7.33
CA ASP A 655 -27.99 -29.24 6.65
C ASP A 655 -27.64 -29.32 5.16
N GLY A 656 -27.46 -30.54 4.66
CA GLY A 656 -27.12 -30.81 3.26
C GLY A 656 -28.26 -30.57 2.26
N ASN A 657 -29.49 -30.33 2.74
CA ASN A 657 -30.68 -30.14 1.92
C ASN A 657 -31.15 -28.68 1.91
N ILE A 658 -30.20 -27.77 1.69
CA ILE A 658 -30.45 -26.33 1.60
C ILE A 658 -29.81 -25.75 0.33
N ILE A 659 -30.29 -24.59 -0.10
CA ILE A 659 -29.75 -23.80 -1.21
C ILE A 659 -29.61 -22.35 -0.73
N PHE A 660 -28.53 -21.68 -1.09
CA PHE A 660 -28.45 -20.23 -0.92
C PHE A 660 -28.96 -19.53 -2.18
N THR A 661 -29.94 -18.64 -2.03
CA THR A 661 -30.47 -17.88 -3.16
C THR A 661 -30.13 -16.40 -3.04
N GLY A 662 -29.88 -15.77 -4.18
CA GLY A 662 -29.61 -14.35 -4.30
C GLY A 662 -30.19 -13.75 -5.58
N HIS A 663 -30.42 -12.44 -5.56
CA HIS A 663 -30.94 -11.66 -6.68
C HIS A 663 -29.81 -10.89 -7.37
N TYR A 664 -29.85 -10.82 -8.70
CA TYR A 664 -28.83 -10.15 -9.49
C TYR A 664 -29.43 -9.19 -10.52
N TYR A 665 -29.18 -7.90 -10.32
CA TYR A 665 -29.71 -6.83 -11.17
C TYR A 665 -28.66 -5.76 -11.50
N GLU A 666 -27.37 -6.03 -11.27
CA GLU A 666 -26.34 -5.00 -11.45
C GLU A 666 -26.02 -4.73 -12.94
N PRO A 667 -25.81 -3.47 -13.34
CA PRO A 667 -26.08 -2.25 -12.56
C PRO A 667 -27.58 -1.89 -12.59
N PHE A 668 -28.14 -1.54 -11.43
CA PHE A 668 -29.55 -1.13 -11.31
C PHE A 668 -29.93 0.05 -12.22
N SER A 669 -29.00 0.98 -12.47
CA SER A 669 -29.23 2.11 -13.39
C SER A 669 -29.55 1.68 -14.82
N PHE A 670 -29.16 0.46 -15.21
CA PHE A 670 -29.54 -0.12 -16.49
C PHE A 670 -30.76 -1.03 -16.37
N THR A 671 -30.79 -1.93 -15.38
CA THR A 671 -31.81 -2.99 -15.27
C THR A 671 -33.18 -2.54 -14.76
N HIS A 672 -33.24 -1.44 -14.01
CA HIS A 672 -34.45 -0.96 -13.32
C HIS A 672 -35.00 0.36 -13.88
N GLN A 673 -34.69 0.70 -15.13
CA GLN A 673 -35.22 1.91 -15.76
C GLN A 673 -36.76 1.91 -15.75
N GLY A 674 -37.39 2.99 -15.27
CA GLY A 674 -38.83 3.06 -15.06
C GLY A 674 -39.32 2.55 -13.70
N HIS A 675 -38.43 2.02 -12.86
CA HIS A 675 -38.70 1.53 -11.49
C HIS A 675 -37.80 2.24 -10.48
N GLY A 676 -37.90 3.57 -10.42
CA GLY A 676 -37.06 4.42 -9.57
C GLY A 676 -35.73 4.85 -10.19
N TYR A 677 -35.43 4.40 -11.43
CA TYR A 677 -34.27 4.84 -12.21
C TYR A 677 -34.69 5.50 -13.52
N ASP A 678 -33.92 6.53 -13.91
CA ASP A 678 -34.15 7.31 -15.14
C ASP A 678 -34.01 6.46 -16.40
N CYS A 679 -34.86 6.75 -17.37
CA CYS A 679 -34.83 6.08 -18.67
C CYS A 679 -33.84 6.76 -19.62
N GLY A 680 -33.08 5.97 -20.37
CA GLY A 680 -32.06 6.46 -21.30
C GLY A 680 -30.68 5.84 -21.11
N THR A 681 -30.45 5.09 -20.03
CA THR A 681 -29.17 4.40 -19.80
C THR A 681 -29.03 3.24 -20.78
N ARG A 682 -27.90 3.19 -21.49
CA ARG A 682 -27.57 2.12 -22.45
C ARG A 682 -26.62 1.11 -21.83
N LEU A 683 -26.69 -0.13 -22.30
CA LEU A 683 -25.84 -1.21 -21.83
C LEU A 683 -24.39 -0.98 -22.24
N LYS A 684 -23.46 -0.97 -21.28
CA LYS A 684 -22.03 -0.83 -21.56
C LYS A 684 -21.37 -2.21 -21.61
N ASP A 685 -20.34 -2.36 -22.44
CA ASP A 685 -19.56 -3.61 -22.44
C ASP A 685 -18.88 -3.87 -21.09
N SER A 686 -18.56 -2.80 -20.35
CA SER A 686 -18.04 -2.91 -18.98
C SER A 686 -19.05 -3.41 -17.95
N ASP A 687 -20.34 -3.32 -18.21
CA ASP A 687 -21.37 -3.91 -17.34
C ASP A 687 -21.40 -5.43 -17.50
N ILE A 688 -21.17 -5.91 -18.72
CA ILE A 688 -21.11 -7.34 -19.07
C ILE A 688 -19.80 -7.97 -18.61
N SER A 689 -18.66 -7.32 -18.87
CA SER A 689 -17.34 -7.90 -18.61
C SER A 689 -17.04 -8.10 -17.12
N LYS A 690 -17.79 -7.43 -16.23
CA LYS A 690 -17.67 -7.58 -14.78
C LYS A 690 -18.41 -8.80 -14.23
N MET A 691 -19.47 -9.26 -14.88
CA MET A 691 -20.33 -10.33 -14.35
C MET A 691 -19.56 -11.62 -14.01
N PRO A 692 -18.65 -12.14 -14.87
CA PRO A 692 -17.90 -13.36 -14.54
C PRO A 692 -17.09 -13.21 -13.24
N ASN A 693 -16.46 -12.05 -13.04
CA ASN A 693 -15.66 -11.78 -11.84
C ASN A 693 -16.55 -11.57 -10.59
N GLN A 694 -17.73 -10.98 -10.73
CA GLN A 694 -18.70 -10.83 -9.64
C GLN A 694 -19.21 -12.20 -9.17
N PHE A 695 -19.66 -13.05 -10.10
CA PHE A 695 -20.12 -14.41 -9.78
C PHE A 695 -18.98 -15.27 -9.20
N LYS A 696 -17.77 -15.15 -9.77
CA LYS A 696 -16.58 -15.80 -9.19
C LYS A 696 -16.36 -15.38 -7.74
N ALA A 697 -16.46 -14.08 -7.43
CA ALA A 697 -16.28 -13.59 -6.07
C ALA A 697 -17.34 -14.13 -5.10
N TYR A 698 -18.59 -14.24 -5.53
CA TYR A 698 -19.67 -14.85 -4.73
C TYR A 698 -19.38 -16.32 -4.44
N VAL A 699 -18.94 -17.07 -5.45
CA VAL A 699 -18.56 -18.49 -5.33
C VAL A 699 -17.32 -18.70 -4.48
N ASP A 700 -16.27 -17.90 -4.67
CA ASP A 700 -15.07 -17.93 -3.84
C ASP A 700 -15.42 -17.68 -2.35
N SER A 701 -16.38 -16.79 -2.09
CA SER A 701 -16.89 -16.56 -0.73
C SER A 701 -17.68 -17.78 -0.22
N ALA A 702 -18.59 -18.33 -1.02
CA ALA A 702 -19.34 -19.53 -0.67
C ALA A 702 -18.43 -20.76 -0.40
N LEU A 703 -17.34 -20.92 -1.16
CA LEU A 703 -16.33 -21.96 -0.97
C LEU A 703 -15.65 -21.90 0.40
N VAL A 704 -15.38 -20.69 0.89
CA VAL A 704 -14.69 -20.49 2.17
C VAL A 704 -15.66 -20.62 3.35
N HIS A 705 -16.87 -20.07 3.22
CA HIS A 705 -17.83 -20.00 4.32
C HIS A 705 -18.72 -21.23 4.43
N TYR A 706 -19.10 -21.83 3.30
CA TYR A 706 -20.00 -22.98 3.20
C TYR A 706 -19.45 -24.07 2.27
N PRO A 707 -18.28 -24.64 2.60
CA PRO A 707 -17.64 -25.68 1.80
C PRO A 707 -18.48 -26.96 1.71
N ASP A 708 -18.49 -27.60 0.53
CA ASP A 708 -19.05 -28.94 0.33
C ASP A 708 -17.98 -30.00 0.58
N ILE A 709 -18.27 -31.02 1.39
CA ILE A 709 -17.33 -32.13 1.65
C ILE A 709 -16.96 -32.90 0.38
N ASN A 710 -17.82 -32.88 -0.64
CA ASN A 710 -17.59 -33.52 -1.93
C ASN A 710 -16.81 -32.63 -2.91
N GLY A 711 -16.33 -31.47 -2.45
CA GLY A 711 -15.70 -30.45 -3.27
C GLY A 711 -16.69 -29.38 -3.73
N GLY A 712 -16.23 -28.14 -3.83
CA GLY A 712 -17.08 -27.01 -4.15
C GLY A 712 -17.73 -26.36 -2.93
N HIS A 713 -18.86 -25.70 -3.15
CA HIS A 713 -19.59 -24.89 -2.16
C HIS A 713 -21.05 -25.32 -2.08
N ILE A 714 -21.78 -24.81 -1.08
CA ILE A 714 -23.25 -24.85 -1.00
C ILE A 714 -23.90 -24.55 -2.37
N PRO A 715 -24.91 -25.31 -2.82
CA PRO A 715 -25.62 -25.00 -4.07
C PRO A 715 -26.24 -23.60 -4.02
N MET A 716 -26.15 -22.89 -5.14
CA MET A 716 -26.61 -21.51 -5.26
C MET A 716 -27.69 -21.36 -6.33
N ASN A 717 -28.62 -20.44 -6.12
CA ASN A 717 -29.70 -20.08 -7.03
C ASN A 717 -29.71 -18.56 -7.27
N MET A 718 -29.87 -18.15 -8.53
CA MET A 718 -30.19 -16.77 -8.91
C MET A 718 -31.71 -16.63 -8.98
N GLY A 719 -32.31 -16.33 -7.82
CA GLY A 719 -33.77 -16.35 -7.64
C GLY A 719 -34.52 -15.29 -8.44
N GLU A 720 -33.84 -14.18 -8.74
CA GLU A 720 -34.36 -13.13 -9.62
C GLU A 720 -33.25 -12.43 -10.38
N PHE A 721 -33.54 -12.15 -11.65
CA PHE A 721 -32.75 -11.29 -12.52
C PHE A 721 -33.60 -10.90 -13.74
N GLY A 722 -33.27 -9.76 -14.35
CA GLY A 722 -33.98 -9.29 -15.52
C GLY A 722 -33.62 -7.84 -15.84
N VAL A 723 -34.18 -7.35 -16.95
CA VAL A 723 -34.03 -5.96 -17.39
C VAL A 723 -35.40 -5.44 -17.74
N SER A 724 -35.81 -4.36 -17.09
CA SER A 724 -37.08 -3.69 -17.36
C SER A 724 -37.07 -3.03 -18.74
N THR A 725 -38.26 -2.72 -19.21
CA THR A 725 -38.49 -1.74 -20.27
C THR A 725 -38.92 -0.41 -19.65
N CYS A 726 -38.80 0.67 -20.41
CA CYS A 726 -39.35 1.96 -20.01
C CYS A 726 -40.00 2.66 -21.21
N SER A 727 -41.04 3.44 -20.95
CA SER A 727 -41.65 4.32 -21.96
C SER A 727 -40.64 5.34 -22.50
N GLY A 728 -40.43 5.37 -23.82
CA GLY A 728 -39.45 6.24 -24.47
C GLY A 728 -38.13 5.51 -24.76
N ASN A 729 -37.01 6.11 -24.39
CA ASN A 729 -35.64 5.63 -24.71
C ASN A 729 -35.11 4.58 -23.71
N GLY A 730 -35.93 3.60 -23.31
CA GLY A 730 -35.48 2.51 -22.43
C GLY A 730 -34.55 1.49 -23.12
N PRO A 731 -34.09 0.45 -22.38
CA PRO A 731 -33.33 -0.66 -22.95
C PRO A 731 -34.04 -1.31 -24.13
N THR A 732 -33.33 -1.56 -25.24
CA THR A 732 -33.93 -2.30 -26.36
C THR A 732 -34.05 -3.78 -26.04
N SER A 733 -34.86 -4.49 -26.80
CA SER A 733 -35.00 -5.94 -26.66
C SER A 733 -33.66 -6.68 -26.83
N GLU A 734 -32.77 -6.18 -27.69
CA GLU A 734 -31.44 -6.74 -27.92
C GLU A 734 -30.52 -6.51 -26.72
N GLU A 735 -30.58 -5.33 -26.10
CA GLU A 735 -29.77 -5.03 -24.90
C GLU A 735 -30.25 -5.85 -23.69
N ARG A 736 -31.57 -5.96 -23.50
CA ARG A 736 -32.16 -6.84 -22.48
C ARG A 736 -31.64 -8.27 -22.66
N ALA A 737 -31.69 -8.78 -23.89
CA ALA A 737 -31.18 -10.11 -24.21
C ALA A 737 -29.67 -10.25 -24.01
N LYS A 738 -28.86 -9.27 -24.43
CA LYS A 738 -27.39 -9.28 -24.26
C LYS A 738 -27.00 -9.32 -22.79
N TRP A 739 -27.64 -8.52 -21.94
CA TRP A 739 -27.42 -8.54 -20.49
C TRP A 739 -27.89 -9.85 -19.86
N THR A 740 -29.08 -10.33 -20.23
CA THR A 740 -29.66 -11.58 -19.72
C THR A 740 -28.78 -12.79 -20.06
N ASP A 741 -28.25 -12.86 -21.29
CA ASP A 741 -27.34 -13.91 -21.74
C ASP A 741 -26.05 -13.93 -20.92
N ALA A 742 -25.49 -12.76 -20.63
CA ALA A 742 -24.28 -12.64 -19.83
C ALA A 742 -24.51 -13.06 -18.36
N ALA A 743 -25.65 -12.68 -17.76
CA ALA A 743 -25.99 -13.05 -16.40
C ALA A 743 -26.20 -14.56 -16.26
N ILE A 744 -26.99 -15.17 -17.16
CA ILE A 744 -27.20 -16.64 -17.17
C ILE A 744 -25.86 -17.35 -17.37
N LYS A 745 -25.06 -16.94 -18.35
CA LYS A 745 -23.74 -17.54 -18.59
C LYS A 745 -22.83 -17.50 -17.36
N ALA A 746 -22.84 -16.39 -16.62
CA ALA A 746 -22.05 -16.25 -15.39
C ALA A 746 -22.54 -17.19 -14.29
N ALA A 747 -23.87 -17.32 -14.11
CA ALA A 747 -24.49 -18.23 -13.15
C ALA A 747 -24.22 -19.72 -13.49
N GLU A 748 -24.44 -20.12 -14.75
CA GLU A 748 -24.24 -21.48 -15.26
C GLU A 748 -22.77 -21.93 -15.20
N SER A 749 -21.81 -20.99 -15.26
CA SER A 749 -20.38 -21.31 -15.10
C SER A 749 -20.04 -21.90 -13.72
N TYR A 750 -20.97 -21.81 -12.77
CA TYR A 750 -20.84 -22.30 -11.40
C TYR A 750 -22.02 -23.18 -10.94
N ASP A 751 -22.69 -23.85 -11.90
CA ASP A 751 -23.83 -24.75 -11.64
C ASP A 751 -24.97 -24.08 -10.84
N MET A 752 -25.15 -22.77 -10.99
CA MET A 752 -26.25 -22.05 -10.34
C MET A 752 -27.54 -22.17 -11.15
N SER A 753 -28.62 -22.61 -10.51
CA SER A 753 -29.96 -22.52 -11.10
C SER A 753 -30.41 -21.05 -11.12
N TRP A 754 -31.38 -20.70 -11.98
CA TRP A 754 -31.77 -19.30 -12.16
C TRP A 754 -33.25 -19.13 -12.50
N HIS A 755 -33.87 -18.04 -12.07
CA HIS A 755 -35.27 -17.72 -12.33
C HIS A 755 -35.43 -16.30 -12.86
N TYR A 756 -35.84 -16.16 -14.12
CA TYR A 756 -36.05 -14.85 -14.72
C TYR A 756 -37.22 -14.13 -14.06
N TRP A 757 -37.07 -12.84 -13.76
CA TRP A 757 -38.16 -11.97 -13.29
C TRP A 757 -38.77 -11.30 -14.51
N GLY A 758 -39.95 -11.63 -15.04
CA GLY A 758 -40.93 -12.69 -14.77
C GLY A 758 -41.69 -13.00 -16.09
N LEU A 759 -42.72 -13.85 -16.07
CA LEU A 759 -43.42 -14.23 -17.31
C LEU A 759 -44.16 -13.04 -17.95
N THR A 760 -45.12 -12.47 -17.24
CA THR A 760 -46.02 -11.41 -17.74
C THR A 760 -46.56 -10.56 -16.58
N GLY A 761 -46.98 -9.32 -16.85
CA GLY A 761 -47.52 -8.35 -15.88
C GLY A 761 -46.57 -7.86 -14.75
N VAL A 762 -45.28 -8.16 -14.79
CA VAL A 762 -44.22 -7.70 -13.88
C VAL A 762 -43.60 -6.33 -14.22
N GLY A 763 -44.42 -5.36 -14.61
CA GLY A 763 -44.01 -3.95 -14.73
C GLY A 763 -42.99 -3.66 -15.84
N GLY A 764 -42.93 -4.47 -16.90
CA GLY A 764 -42.05 -4.22 -18.05
C GLY A 764 -40.79 -5.08 -18.08
N PHE A 765 -40.59 -5.94 -17.08
CA PHE A 765 -39.61 -7.01 -17.11
C PHE A 765 -40.07 -8.24 -17.92
N GLU A 766 -41.32 -8.27 -18.38
CA GLU A 766 -41.97 -9.43 -19.02
C GLU A 766 -41.11 -10.10 -20.10
N ALA A 767 -41.06 -11.43 -20.05
CA ALA A 767 -40.56 -12.25 -21.16
C ALA A 767 -41.67 -12.61 -22.17
N TYR A 768 -42.93 -12.54 -21.77
CA TYR A 768 -44.10 -12.94 -22.53
C TYR A 768 -45.24 -11.91 -22.42
N SER A 769 -45.80 -11.51 -23.57
CA SER A 769 -46.98 -10.62 -23.65
C SER A 769 -47.85 -11.02 -24.83
N GLY A 770 -48.64 -12.08 -24.66
CA GLY A 770 -49.38 -12.76 -25.74
C GLY A 770 -48.51 -13.58 -26.70
N SER A 771 -47.23 -13.21 -26.84
CA SER A 771 -46.17 -13.99 -27.45
C SER A 771 -44.85 -13.76 -26.70
N TRP A 772 -43.91 -14.68 -26.86
CA TRP A 772 -42.56 -14.53 -26.30
C TRP A 772 -41.82 -13.38 -26.97
N ASN A 773 -41.07 -12.61 -26.16
CA ASN A 773 -40.02 -11.75 -26.70
C ASN A 773 -38.98 -12.64 -27.40
N SER A 774 -38.82 -12.47 -28.72
CA SER A 774 -37.99 -13.35 -29.54
C SER A 774 -36.52 -13.34 -29.13
N ASN A 775 -35.97 -12.17 -28.80
CA ASN A 775 -34.58 -12.03 -28.39
C ASN A 775 -34.31 -12.72 -27.03
N LEU A 776 -35.20 -12.54 -26.05
CA LEU A 776 -35.08 -13.22 -24.75
C LEU A 776 -35.29 -14.73 -24.87
N LEU A 777 -36.30 -15.18 -25.62
CA LEU A 777 -36.54 -16.61 -25.83
C LEU A 777 -35.34 -17.29 -26.52
N ASN A 778 -34.70 -16.61 -27.48
CA ASN A 778 -33.49 -17.10 -28.12
C ASN A 778 -32.33 -17.23 -27.13
N VAL A 779 -32.24 -16.36 -26.12
CA VAL A 779 -31.25 -16.50 -25.04
C VAL A 779 -31.59 -17.70 -24.17
N PHE A 780 -32.83 -17.82 -23.69
CA PHE A 780 -33.23 -18.94 -22.84
C PHE A 780 -32.97 -20.29 -23.49
N LYS A 781 -33.31 -20.46 -24.78
CA LYS A 781 -33.08 -21.68 -25.56
C LYS A 781 -31.60 -22.11 -25.68
N LYS A 782 -30.63 -21.27 -25.32
CA LYS A 782 -29.22 -21.67 -25.26
C LYS A 782 -28.89 -22.50 -24.01
N TYR A 783 -29.70 -22.36 -22.96
CA TYR A 783 -29.46 -22.92 -21.62
C TYR A 783 -30.57 -23.90 -21.18
N LEU A 784 -31.69 -23.94 -21.90
CA LEU A 784 -32.75 -24.95 -21.79
C LEU A 784 -32.42 -26.19 -22.64
#